data_AF-A0A9P8KA44-F1
#
_entry.id   AF-A0A9P8KA44-F1
#
_cell.length_a   1.000
_cell.length_b   1.000
_cell.length_c   1.000
_cell.angle_alpha   90.00
_cell.angle_beta   90.00
_cell.angle_gamma   90.00
#
_symmetry.space_group_name_H-M   'P 1'
#
loop_
_entity.id
_entity.type
_entity.pdbx_description
1 polymer ?
#
loop_
_entity_poly.entity_id
_entity_poly.type
_entity_poly.pdbx_seq_one_letter_code
_entity_poly.pdbx_strand_id
1 'polypeptide(L)'
;MPGKTFIVEHLDPELEQWSALEYKCIARETAASGSSFYLTSVPHELQLPESLKNVSELNIEHRGIEEIYADKKDRVCLLDPAAKQELSPADGDNFDIFLFGGILGDDPPRDRTSELRKKGYQGRRLGPVQMTTDTAVRTTRIVVQDRIELENIKYVDHPEIKVDEHESTEMPFRYVLDKDDKPIFPDGMIDLIKKDSERGIDDLLVLALVHIEPAAPTPLAGANFTPRCARSELLDTRVMFANFELSTGGLVAADVKPKRTRTDLGCLPCRRKKKKCDLAKPVCLRCRKSIGSVVCEWPAHAASLASEDGGRYQPRLDLDARRGPMQTSIDPGSHSETVMVLRDKGRKGTHGTIAPNATGRVWETPSPQNSIENCITVDLPAGVKTVSPKLTSSQLIQITTAFDKAIISPDNGSLEQPASQLCLPLCLQNSSLMHAWLSCGTAFVTKAEPGGIQKALVHYQQAVKGLATALTETGLTAPEWKVAATLLLHTFESMSPRTDEPATMRVAHLSGAHNLVRTSMMGKAPSSMHQVLLLEAYSFRAVHNRLFQPFPSLPYDYIERLYETMCLPGSPRQDMTINWRKCPWVGMCASLFDMAFKLCWLRDRLPLQGKDLIDAISLSTRIMNWRAPVEAPEDLFDVDSGTADTFMMKNLLSAKAWYYGCLFLSHKLLNPSNGPFDPDLITISRQSHKVFQQMDLLNGASALLLWPIFLLGTGAVTPADQTAFSNAVVSCAPRSGPGTIQRTTQLLHWAWAPDSDLKAGFLGSDIILRTDILRQFFM
;
A
#
# COMPACT_ATOMS: atom_id res chain seq x y z
N MET A 1 -47.20 -25.59 -9.70
CA MET A 1 -47.32 -24.13 -9.49
C MET A 1 -46.70 -23.44 -10.70
N PRO A 2 -47.14 -22.23 -11.12
CA PRO A 2 -46.42 -21.50 -12.16
C PRO A 2 -44.97 -21.28 -11.72
N GLY A 3 -44.02 -21.48 -12.63
CA GLY A 3 -42.59 -21.32 -12.36
C GLY A 3 -42.26 -19.93 -11.83
N LYS A 4 -41.34 -19.84 -10.87
CA LYS A 4 -40.81 -18.55 -10.40
C LYS A 4 -39.69 -18.09 -11.32
N THR A 5 -39.45 -16.78 -11.33
CA THR A 5 -38.34 -16.21 -12.09
C THR A 5 -37.25 -15.74 -11.11
N PHE A 6 -36.04 -16.24 -11.27
CA PHE A 6 -34.87 -15.83 -10.51
C PHE A 6 -34.00 -14.96 -11.39
N ILE A 7 -33.58 -13.80 -10.89
CA ILE A 7 -32.84 -12.80 -11.65
C ILE A 7 -31.59 -12.41 -10.89
N VAL A 8 -30.43 -12.58 -11.51
CA VAL A 8 -29.18 -12.00 -11.02
C VAL A 8 -28.81 -10.83 -11.91
N GLU A 9 -28.64 -9.66 -11.30
CA GLU A 9 -28.09 -8.47 -11.97
C GLU A 9 -26.57 -8.61 -12.02
N HIS A 10 -26.00 -8.76 -13.22
CA HIS A 10 -24.55 -8.82 -13.40
C HIS A 10 -23.97 -7.41 -13.39
N LEU A 11 -23.41 -7.01 -12.25
CA LEU A 11 -22.93 -5.64 -12.02
C LEU A 11 -21.41 -5.49 -12.18
N ASP A 12 -20.71 -6.57 -12.56
CA ASP A 12 -19.26 -6.59 -12.78
C ASP A 12 -18.92 -6.41 -14.28
N PRO A 13 -17.79 -5.78 -14.61
CA PRO A 13 -17.34 -5.64 -15.99
C PRO A 13 -16.78 -6.93 -16.59
N GLU A 14 -16.54 -7.95 -15.76
CA GLU A 14 -15.88 -9.22 -16.12
C GLU A 14 -16.62 -10.40 -15.46
N LEU A 15 -16.53 -11.58 -16.08
CA LEU A 15 -17.16 -12.82 -15.61
C LEU A 15 -16.10 -13.88 -15.35
N GLU A 16 -15.74 -14.03 -14.08
CA GLU A 16 -14.70 -14.93 -13.61
C GLU A 16 -15.13 -16.41 -13.62
N GLN A 17 -14.17 -17.33 -13.62
CA GLN A 17 -14.43 -18.76 -13.76
C GLN A 17 -15.35 -19.32 -12.66
N TRP A 18 -15.18 -18.91 -11.40
CA TRP A 18 -16.03 -19.35 -10.29
C TRP A 18 -17.48 -18.84 -10.44
N SER A 19 -17.66 -17.58 -10.87
CA SER A 19 -18.98 -17.00 -11.11
C SER A 19 -19.73 -17.70 -12.24
N ALA A 20 -18.99 -18.19 -13.26
CA ALA A 20 -19.56 -19.03 -14.31
C ALA A 20 -20.08 -20.38 -13.78
N LEU A 21 -19.36 -20.99 -12.83
CA LEU A 21 -19.83 -22.23 -12.18
C LEU A 21 -21.10 -21.98 -11.36
N GLU A 22 -21.17 -20.87 -10.61
CA GLU A 22 -22.38 -20.47 -9.88
C GLU A 22 -23.58 -20.28 -10.81
N TYR A 23 -23.44 -19.48 -11.89
CA TYR A 23 -24.55 -19.24 -12.82
C TYR A 23 -25.02 -20.50 -13.53
N LYS A 24 -24.08 -21.38 -13.89
CA LYS A 24 -24.41 -22.68 -14.48
C LYS A 24 -25.18 -23.57 -13.50
N CYS A 25 -24.78 -23.56 -12.22
CA CYS A 25 -25.48 -24.28 -11.16
C CYS A 25 -26.92 -23.73 -10.99
N ILE A 26 -27.07 -22.40 -10.88
CA ILE A 26 -28.37 -21.74 -10.77
C ILE A 26 -29.28 -22.10 -11.96
N ALA A 27 -28.77 -22.00 -13.19
CA ALA A 27 -29.55 -22.30 -14.39
C ALA A 27 -30.10 -23.74 -14.38
N ARG A 28 -29.27 -24.71 -13.98
CA ARG A 28 -29.68 -26.12 -13.87
C ARG A 28 -30.71 -26.36 -12.78
N GLU A 29 -30.49 -25.84 -11.58
CA GLU A 29 -31.38 -26.05 -10.44
C GLU A 29 -32.75 -25.36 -10.63
N THR A 30 -32.75 -24.16 -11.20
CA THR A 30 -33.99 -23.44 -11.51
C THR A 30 -34.78 -24.17 -12.61
N ALA A 31 -34.12 -24.62 -13.68
CA ALA A 31 -34.79 -25.40 -14.73
C ALA A 31 -35.37 -26.72 -14.20
N ALA A 32 -34.64 -27.44 -13.34
CA ALA A 32 -35.10 -28.69 -12.73
C ALA A 32 -36.37 -28.51 -11.86
N SER A 33 -36.58 -27.31 -11.31
CA SER A 33 -37.78 -26.94 -10.53
C SER A 33 -38.90 -26.32 -11.37
N GLY A 34 -38.76 -26.26 -12.70
CA GLY A 34 -39.72 -25.60 -13.60
C GLY A 34 -39.71 -24.08 -13.49
N SER A 35 -38.62 -23.50 -12.99
CA SER A 35 -38.39 -22.06 -12.85
C SER A 35 -37.50 -21.52 -13.97
N SER A 36 -37.46 -20.19 -14.13
CA SER A 36 -36.58 -19.54 -15.11
C SER A 36 -35.48 -18.74 -14.42
N PHE A 37 -34.27 -18.78 -14.98
CA PHE A 37 -33.16 -17.95 -14.53
C PHE A 37 -32.76 -16.95 -15.62
N TYR A 38 -32.62 -15.69 -15.21
CA TYR A 38 -32.10 -14.60 -16.04
C TYR A 38 -30.85 -13.97 -15.42
N LEU A 39 -29.81 -13.84 -16.24
CA LEU A 39 -28.68 -12.97 -15.97
C LEU A 39 -28.91 -11.65 -16.71
N THR A 40 -29.09 -10.56 -15.98
CA THR A 40 -29.54 -9.25 -16.49
C THR A 40 -28.45 -8.18 -16.37
N SER A 41 -28.62 -7.05 -17.06
CA SER A 41 -27.63 -5.96 -17.15
C SER A 41 -26.25 -6.38 -17.65
N VAL A 42 -26.18 -7.48 -18.41
CA VAL A 42 -24.92 -7.98 -18.95
C VAL A 42 -24.40 -6.98 -20.00
N PRO A 43 -23.18 -6.43 -19.85
CA PRO A 43 -22.63 -5.52 -20.86
C PRO A 43 -22.56 -6.18 -22.23
N HIS A 44 -22.90 -5.45 -23.31
CA HIS A 44 -22.78 -5.96 -24.69
C HIS A 44 -21.35 -6.35 -25.08
N GLU A 45 -20.36 -5.77 -24.41
CA GLU A 45 -18.93 -6.02 -24.64
C GLU A 45 -18.42 -7.27 -23.89
N LEU A 46 -19.19 -7.79 -22.94
CA LEU A 46 -18.78 -8.93 -22.12
C LEU A 46 -18.84 -10.24 -22.94
N GLN A 47 -17.68 -10.85 -23.15
CA GLN A 47 -17.59 -12.17 -23.78
C GLN A 47 -17.90 -13.27 -22.76
N LEU A 48 -19.02 -13.95 -22.96
CA LEU A 48 -19.39 -15.09 -22.11
C LEU A 48 -18.41 -16.27 -22.33
N PRO A 49 -17.92 -16.91 -21.26
CA PRO A 49 -17.15 -18.14 -21.35
C PRO A 49 -17.94 -19.23 -22.09
N GLU A 50 -17.24 -20.13 -22.79
CA GLU A 50 -17.87 -21.27 -23.49
C GLU A 50 -18.72 -22.14 -22.55
N SER A 51 -18.32 -22.23 -21.28
CA SER A 51 -19.04 -22.97 -20.23
C SER A 51 -20.44 -22.45 -19.96
N LEU A 52 -20.73 -21.17 -20.28
CA LEU A 52 -22.05 -20.55 -20.16
C LEU A 52 -22.77 -20.41 -21.51
N LYS A 53 -22.05 -20.20 -22.61
CA LYS A 53 -22.64 -20.07 -23.96
C LYS A 53 -23.50 -21.27 -24.36
N ASN A 54 -23.16 -22.46 -23.85
CA ASN A 54 -23.84 -23.71 -24.18
C ASN A 54 -24.92 -24.13 -23.15
N VAL A 55 -25.25 -23.26 -22.18
CA VAL A 55 -26.28 -23.56 -21.17
C VAL A 55 -27.63 -23.07 -21.67
N SER A 56 -28.44 -23.98 -22.22
CA SER A 56 -29.77 -23.66 -22.78
C SER A 56 -30.76 -23.08 -21.77
N GLU A 57 -30.55 -23.36 -20.50
CA GLU A 57 -31.38 -22.97 -19.37
C GLU A 57 -31.06 -21.56 -18.85
N LEU A 58 -29.96 -20.94 -19.31
CA LEU A 58 -29.52 -19.62 -18.92
C LEU A 58 -30.06 -18.57 -19.90
N ASN A 59 -30.95 -17.70 -19.43
CA ASN A 59 -31.42 -16.57 -20.22
C ASN A 59 -30.54 -15.35 -19.95
N ILE A 60 -30.02 -14.72 -21.01
CA ILE A 60 -29.12 -13.58 -20.90
C ILE A 60 -29.82 -12.34 -21.44
N GLU A 61 -29.82 -11.28 -20.65
CA GLU A 61 -30.43 -10.01 -20.99
C GLU A 61 -29.45 -8.86 -20.75
N HIS A 62 -29.30 -8.01 -21.76
CA HIS A 62 -28.45 -6.82 -21.69
C HIS A 62 -29.15 -5.65 -20.96
N ARG A 63 -30.48 -5.71 -20.91
CA ARG A 63 -31.30 -4.73 -20.21
C ARG A 63 -31.37 -5.07 -18.73
N GLY A 64 -31.56 -4.04 -17.90
CA GLY A 64 -31.74 -4.25 -16.46
C GLY A 64 -33.18 -4.59 -16.09
N ILE A 65 -33.37 -5.05 -14.85
CA ILE A 65 -34.68 -5.44 -14.29
C ILE A 65 -35.74 -4.34 -14.40
N GLU A 66 -35.33 -3.07 -14.34
CA GLU A 66 -36.23 -1.91 -14.47
C GLU A 66 -36.86 -1.80 -15.85
N GLU A 67 -36.22 -2.35 -16.88
CA GLU A 67 -36.74 -2.33 -18.25
C GLU A 67 -37.53 -3.59 -18.55
N ILE A 68 -37.04 -4.76 -18.12
CA ILE A 68 -37.63 -6.06 -18.50
C ILE A 68 -38.93 -6.33 -17.72
N TYR A 69 -39.05 -5.79 -16.50
CA TYR A 69 -40.21 -5.99 -15.61
C TYR A 69 -40.76 -4.68 -15.03
N ALA A 70 -40.70 -3.59 -15.81
CA ALA A 70 -41.17 -2.26 -15.42
C ALA A 70 -42.62 -2.25 -14.89
N ASP A 71 -43.50 -3.02 -15.53
CA ASP A 71 -44.93 -3.13 -15.26
C ASP A 71 -45.27 -4.10 -14.11
N LYS A 72 -44.31 -4.90 -13.65
CA LYS A 72 -44.50 -5.93 -12.62
C LYS A 72 -43.71 -5.68 -11.34
N LYS A 73 -43.30 -4.43 -11.11
CA LYS A 73 -42.48 -4.02 -9.97
C LYS A 73 -42.98 -4.53 -8.61
N ASP A 74 -44.30 -4.49 -8.39
CA ASP A 74 -44.91 -4.91 -7.11
C ASP A 74 -44.84 -6.44 -6.88
N ARG A 75 -44.54 -7.22 -7.92
CA ARG A 75 -44.35 -8.68 -7.89
C ARG A 75 -42.87 -9.09 -7.83
N VAL A 76 -41.95 -8.13 -7.70
CA VAL A 76 -40.50 -8.35 -7.57
C VAL A 76 -40.07 -8.26 -6.10
N CYS A 77 -39.48 -9.34 -5.59
CA CYS A 77 -38.82 -9.40 -4.30
C CYS A 77 -37.31 -9.20 -4.47
N LEU A 78 -36.73 -8.24 -3.76
CA LEU A 78 -35.28 -8.04 -3.70
C LEU A 78 -34.69 -8.82 -2.52
N LEU A 79 -33.75 -9.72 -2.79
CA LEU A 79 -33.00 -10.41 -1.74
C LEU A 79 -31.89 -9.49 -1.26
N ASP A 80 -32.01 -9.05 -0.02
CA ASP A 80 -31.24 -7.95 0.55
C ASP A 80 -30.79 -8.27 1.97
N PRO A 81 -29.46 -8.38 2.22
CA PRO A 81 -28.92 -8.58 3.57
C PRO A 81 -29.35 -7.51 4.59
N ALA A 82 -29.69 -6.30 4.13
CA ALA A 82 -30.13 -5.19 4.97
C ALA A 82 -31.66 -5.13 5.15
N ALA A 83 -32.43 -6.04 4.55
CA ALA A 83 -33.87 -6.08 4.74
C ALA A 83 -34.23 -6.44 6.20
N LYS A 84 -35.29 -5.80 6.71
CA LYS A 84 -35.79 -6.02 8.08
C LYS A 84 -36.65 -7.27 8.22
N GLN A 85 -37.23 -7.74 7.13
CA GLN A 85 -38.12 -8.89 7.10
C GLN A 85 -37.39 -10.07 6.46
N GLU A 86 -37.43 -11.23 7.10
CA GLU A 86 -36.89 -12.47 6.54
C GLU A 86 -37.82 -13.02 5.45
N LEU A 87 -37.23 -13.72 4.49
CA LEU A 87 -37.99 -14.43 3.47
C LEU A 87 -38.80 -15.56 4.12
N SER A 88 -40.08 -15.66 3.77
CA SER A 88 -41.00 -16.66 4.32
C SER A 88 -41.72 -17.43 3.20
N PRO A 89 -42.29 -18.61 3.49
CA PRO A 89 -43.08 -19.36 2.51
C PRO A 89 -44.25 -18.55 1.91
N ALA A 90 -44.84 -17.61 2.65
CA ALA A 90 -45.91 -16.74 2.15
C ALA A 90 -45.45 -15.80 1.03
N ASP A 91 -44.16 -15.46 0.97
CA ASP A 91 -43.60 -14.63 -0.10
C ASP A 91 -43.64 -15.34 -1.46
N GLY A 92 -43.77 -16.67 -1.47
CA GLY A 92 -44.03 -17.46 -2.66
C GLY A 92 -45.40 -17.20 -3.31
N ASP A 93 -46.35 -16.61 -2.60
CA ASP A 93 -47.64 -16.17 -3.18
C ASP A 93 -47.61 -14.68 -3.57
N ASN A 94 -46.83 -13.88 -2.83
CA ASN A 94 -46.74 -12.43 -2.97
C ASN A 94 -45.87 -11.99 -4.14
N PHE A 95 -44.87 -12.80 -4.53
CA PHE A 95 -43.91 -12.44 -5.57
C PHE A 95 -43.77 -13.53 -6.62
N ASP A 96 -43.55 -13.11 -7.86
CA ASP A 96 -43.28 -14.02 -8.98
C ASP A 96 -41.81 -13.99 -9.41
N ILE A 97 -41.11 -12.90 -9.04
CA ILE A 97 -39.75 -12.59 -9.47
C ILE A 97 -38.89 -12.34 -8.22
N PHE A 98 -37.74 -13.01 -8.16
CA PHE A 98 -36.77 -12.90 -7.07
C PHE A 98 -35.44 -12.37 -7.61
N LEU A 99 -35.05 -11.19 -7.14
CA LEU A 99 -33.96 -10.39 -7.65
C LEU A 99 -32.76 -10.41 -6.69
N PHE A 100 -31.57 -10.69 -7.22
CA PHE A 100 -30.30 -10.74 -6.50
C PHE A 100 -29.34 -9.68 -7.08
N GLY A 101 -28.78 -8.84 -6.21
CA GLY A 101 -27.92 -7.72 -6.60
C GLY A 101 -26.44 -8.09 -6.69
N GLY A 102 -25.96 -8.45 -7.88
CA GLY A 102 -24.54 -8.77 -8.11
C GLY A 102 -24.07 -10.08 -7.49
N ILE A 103 -22.88 -10.53 -7.87
CA ILE A 103 -22.28 -11.75 -7.34
C ILE A 103 -22.00 -11.60 -5.84
N LEU A 104 -22.52 -12.53 -5.04
CA LEU A 104 -22.44 -12.54 -3.57
C LEU A 104 -21.17 -13.28 -3.11
N GLY A 105 -19.98 -12.79 -3.47
CA GLY A 105 -18.71 -13.49 -3.23
C GLY A 105 -17.65 -12.77 -2.38
N ASP A 106 -17.89 -11.52 -1.97
CA ASP A 106 -16.92 -10.79 -1.12
C ASP A 106 -17.14 -11.11 0.36
N ASP A 107 -16.08 -11.38 1.13
CA ASP A 107 -16.09 -11.34 2.59
C ASP A 107 -15.09 -10.26 3.08
N PRO A 108 -15.56 -9.19 3.77
CA PRO A 108 -16.94 -8.91 4.14
C PRO A 108 -17.83 -8.51 2.93
N PRO A 109 -19.16 -8.71 3.03
CA PRO A 109 -20.09 -8.46 1.94
C PRO A 109 -20.04 -7.01 1.44
N ARG A 110 -19.81 -6.83 0.13
CA ARG A 110 -20.03 -5.53 -0.53
C ARG A 110 -21.54 -5.34 -0.71
N ASP A 111 -22.11 -4.21 -0.26
CA ASP A 111 -23.55 -3.89 -0.41
C ASP A 111 -23.90 -3.50 -1.86
N ARG A 112 -23.67 -4.43 -2.80
CA ARG A 112 -23.96 -4.30 -4.24
C ARG A 112 -25.47 -4.19 -4.48
N THR A 113 -26.28 -4.71 -3.56
CA THR A 113 -27.75 -4.60 -3.52
C THR A 113 -28.24 -3.16 -3.22
N SER A 114 -27.37 -2.26 -2.73
CA SER A 114 -27.76 -0.89 -2.34
C SER A 114 -28.33 -0.03 -3.49
N GLU A 115 -27.87 -0.21 -4.73
CA GLU A 115 -28.43 0.50 -5.89
C GLU A 115 -29.83 -0.01 -6.23
N LEU A 116 -30.09 -1.31 -6.08
CA LEU A 116 -31.41 -1.90 -6.29
C LEU A 116 -32.39 -1.53 -5.16
N ARG A 117 -31.90 -1.39 -3.92
CA ARG A 117 -32.71 -0.96 -2.77
C ARG A 117 -33.35 0.42 -2.97
N LYS A 118 -32.64 1.33 -3.63
CA LYS A 118 -33.14 2.69 -3.95
C LYS A 118 -34.28 2.69 -4.96
N LYS A 119 -34.46 1.59 -5.70
CA LYS A 119 -35.49 1.45 -6.73
C LYS A 119 -36.87 1.12 -6.14
N GLY A 120 -36.97 0.85 -4.82
CA GLY A 120 -38.24 0.68 -4.13
C GLY A 120 -38.88 -0.71 -4.30
N TYR A 121 -38.07 -1.73 -4.53
CA TYR A 121 -38.50 -3.13 -4.45
C TYR A 121 -38.75 -3.55 -3.00
N GLN A 122 -39.60 -4.55 -2.79
CA GLN A 122 -39.82 -5.12 -1.47
C GLN A 122 -38.64 -6.04 -1.09
N GLY A 123 -37.92 -5.68 -0.03
CA GLY A 123 -36.74 -6.43 0.42
C GLY A 123 -37.09 -7.62 1.33
N ARG A 124 -36.36 -8.74 1.16
CA ARG A 124 -36.35 -9.89 2.08
C ARG A 124 -34.92 -10.33 2.40
N ARG A 125 -34.67 -10.70 3.64
CA ARG A 125 -33.37 -11.18 4.12
C ARG A 125 -33.34 -12.72 4.16
N LEU A 126 -32.21 -13.33 3.81
CA LEU A 126 -31.98 -14.78 3.86
C LEU A 126 -31.20 -15.22 5.12
N GLY A 127 -31.41 -14.49 6.22
CA GLY A 127 -30.73 -14.73 7.49
C GLY A 127 -29.46 -13.89 7.71
N PRO A 128 -28.75 -14.14 8.82
CA PRO A 128 -27.68 -13.26 9.29
C PRO A 128 -26.31 -13.48 8.64
N VAL A 129 -26.06 -14.69 8.11
CA VAL A 129 -24.78 -15.10 7.51
C VAL A 129 -24.88 -15.01 5.99
N GLN A 130 -23.82 -14.51 5.34
CA GLN A 130 -23.76 -14.38 3.89
C GLN A 130 -23.74 -15.74 3.19
N MET A 131 -24.41 -15.82 2.04
CA MET A 131 -24.44 -16.99 1.16
C MET A 131 -23.80 -16.62 -0.17
N THR A 132 -23.19 -17.60 -0.86
CA THR A 132 -22.84 -17.46 -2.29
C THR A 132 -24.09 -17.24 -3.13
N THR A 133 -23.94 -16.76 -4.37
CA THR A 133 -25.10 -16.42 -5.21
C THR A 133 -25.97 -17.64 -5.49
N ASP A 134 -25.35 -18.78 -5.82
CA ASP A 134 -26.04 -20.04 -6.04
C ASP A 134 -26.78 -20.52 -4.78
N THR A 135 -26.13 -20.42 -3.62
CA THR A 135 -26.73 -20.80 -2.34
C THR A 135 -27.91 -19.88 -1.98
N ALA A 136 -27.79 -18.57 -2.22
CA ALA A 136 -28.87 -17.63 -1.97
C ALA A 136 -30.10 -17.92 -2.86
N VAL A 137 -29.88 -18.23 -4.13
CA VAL A 137 -30.95 -18.63 -5.06
C VAL A 137 -31.57 -19.96 -4.62
N ARG A 138 -30.74 -20.95 -4.26
CA ARG A 138 -31.19 -22.26 -3.75
C ARG A 138 -32.04 -22.12 -2.49
N THR A 139 -31.58 -21.35 -1.51
CA THR A 139 -32.34 -21.06 -0.28
C THR A 139 -33.67 -20.39 -0.60
N THR A 140 -33.66 -19.37 -1.48
CA THR A 140 -34.90 -18.69 -1.88
C THR A 140 -35.88 -19.66 -2.52
N ARG A 141 -35.42 -20.52 -3.43
CA ARG A 141 -36.22 -21.58 -4.08
C ARG A 141 -36.85 -22.51 -3.05
N ILE A 142 -36.07 -23.02 -2.11
CA ILE A 142 -36.54 -23.90 -1.04
C ILE A 142 -37.64 -23.23 -0.22
N VAL A 143 -37.46 -21.96 0.16
CA VAL A 143 -38.45 -21.23 0.96
C VAL A 143 -39.75 -21.00 0.17
N VAL A 144 -39.66 -20.50 -1.05
CA VAL A 144 -40.85 -19.99 -1.78
C VAL A 144 -41.57 -21.05 -2.61
N GLN A 145 -40.88 -22.13 -2.97
CA GLN A 145 -41.45 -23.23 -3.77
C GLN A 145 -41.66 -24.49 -2.95
N ASP A 146 -40.65 -24.91 -2.18
CA ASP A 146 -40.75 -26.12 -1.35
C ASP A 146 -41.48 -25.83 -0.02
N ARG A 147 -41.79 -24.55 0.25
CA ARG A 147 -42.54 -24.05 1.42
C ARG A 147 -41.90 -24.42 2.76
N ILE A 148 -40.58 -24.46 2.79
CA ILE A 148 -39.79 -24.73 4.00
C ILE A 148 -39.40 -23.39 4.63
N GLU A 149 -39.73 -23.18 5.90
CA GLU A 149 -39.29 -22.00 6.67
C GLU A 149 -37.75 -21.87 6.63
N LEU A 150 -37.24 -20.63 6.58
CA LEU A 150 -35.81 -20.35 6.46
C LEU A 150 -34.97 -21.02 7.57
N GLU A 151 -35.50 -21.06 8.79
CA GLU A 151 -34.90 -21.69 9.97
C GLU A 151 -34.87 -23.22 9.92
N ASN A 152 -35.72 -23.85 9.11
CA ASN A 152 -35.84 -25.30 8.99
C ASN A 152 -34.95 -25.89 7.88
N ILE A 153 -34.21 -25.04 7.16
CA ILE A 153 -33.22 -25.47 6.17
C ILE A 153 -31.93 -25.86 6.90
N LYS A 154 -31.36 -27.01 6.56
CA LYS A 154 -30.07 -27.45 7.11
C LYS A 154 -28.92 -26.67 6.46
N TYR A 155 -28.09 -26.05 7.30
CA TYR A 155 -26.93 -25.27 6.85
C TYR A 155 -25.63 -25.75 7.49
N VAL A 156 -24.52 -25.43 6.83
CA VAL A 156 -23.20 -25.34 7.43
C VAL A 156 -22.66 -23.93 7.22
N ASP A 157 -22.16 -23.35 8.30
CA ASP A 157 -21.50 -22.05 8.28
C ASP A 157 -20.00 -22.27 8.24
N HIS A 158 -19.33 -21.58 7.32
CA HIS A 158 -17.89 -21.60 7.19
C HIS A 158 -17.28 -23.02 6.99
N PRO A 159 -17.74 -23.80 5.99
CA PRO A 159 -17.23 -25.16 5.80
C PRO A 159 -15.76 -25.15 5.39
N GLU A 160 -15.00 -26.09 5.94
CA GLU A 160 -13.60 -26.32 5.61
C GLU A 160 -13.49 -27.38 4.49
N ILE A 161 -12.84 -27.01 3.38
CA ILE A 161 -12.55 -27.90 2.26
C ILE A 161 -11.12 -28.39 2.41
N LYS A 162 -10.97 -29.70 2.63
CA LYS A 162 -9.65 -30.34 2.65
C LYS A 162 -9.11 -30.46 1.21
N VAL A 163 -8.03 -29.75 0.92
CA VAL A 163 -7.35 -29.74 -0.39
C VAL A 163 -6.50 -30.99 -0.50
N ASP A 164 -5.65 -31.26 0.50
CA ASP A 164 -4.83 -32.48 0.63
C ASP A 164 -4.59 -32.88 2.11
N GLU A 165 -3.61 -33.75 2.41
CA GLU A 165 -3.30 -34.19 3.78
C GLU A 165 -2.80 -33.07 4.72
N HIS A 166 -2.33 -31.95 4.17
CA HIS A 166 -1.67 -30.86 4.87
C HIS A 166 -2.34 -29.49 4.66
N GLU A 167 -3.26 -29.37 3.71
CA GLU A 167 -3.90 -28.12 3.32
C GLU A 167 -5.43 -28.20 3.38
N SER A 168 -6.03 -27.13 3.93
CA SER A 168 -7.47 -26.92 3.98
C SER A 168 -7.81 -25.45 3.77
N THR A 169 -8.94 -25.20 3.12
CA THR A 169 -9.46 -23.85 2.83
C THR A 169 -10.83 -23.69 3.49
N GLU A 170 -10.99 -22.71 4.37
CA GLU A 170 -12.28 -22.33 4.94
C GLU A 170 -13.03 -21.42 3.97
N MET A 171 -14.28 -21.75 3.65
CA MET A 171 -15.13 -20.94 2.79
C MET A 171 -15.95 -19.98 3.66
N PRO A 172 -15.80 -18.65 3.58
CA PRO A 172 -16.41 -17.71 4.54
C PRO A 172 -17.92 -17.47 4.34
N PHE A 173 -18.68 -18.48 3.91
CA PHE A 173 -20.11 -18.40 3.61
C PHE A 173 -20.92 -19.50 4.28
N ARG A 174 -22.23 -19.27 4.35
CA ARG A 174 -23.23 -20.28 4.68
C ARG A 174 -23.58 -21.08 3.42
N TYR A 175 -23.61 -22.40 3.54
CA TYR A 175 -24.02 -23.35 2.49
C TYR A 175 -25.20 -24.20 2.96
N VAL A 176 -26.08 -24.56 2.02
CA VAL A 176 -27.14 -25.56 2.27
C VAL A 176 -26.53 -26.96 2.25
N LEU A 177 -26.95 -27.80 3.19
CA LEU A 177 -26.54 -29.21 3.26
C LEU A 177 -27.45 -30.09 2.39
N ASP A 178 -26.86 -31.08 1.73
CA ASP A 178 -27.59 -32.14 1.00
C ASP A 178 -28.13 -33.22 1.94
N LYS A 179 -28.66 -34.31 1.35
CA LYS A 179 -29.22 -35.45 2.10
C LYS A 179 -28.17 -36.26 2.86
N ASP A 180 -26.90 -36.13 2.49
CA ASP A 180 -25.74 -36.79 3.10
C ASP A 180 -25.02 -35.86 4.08
N ASP A 181 -25.65 -34.75 4.49
CA ASP A 181 -25.13 -33.69 5.35
C ASP A 181 -23.80 -33.08 4.85
N LYS A 182 -23.64 -32.97 3.52
CA LYS A 182 -22.50 -32.28 2.87
C LYS A 182 -22.89 -30.91 2.30
N PRO A 183 -22.00 -29.90 2.35
CA PRO A 183 -22.25 -28.61 1.70
C PRO A 183 -22.38 -28.78 0.18
N ILE A 184 -23.43 -28.17 -0.39
CA ILE A 184 -23.67 -28.18 -1.83
C ILE A 184 -22.81 -27.10 -2.49
N PHE A 185 -21.87 -27.51 -3.34
CA PHE A 185 -21.06 -26.62 -4.18
C PHE A 185 -21.43 -26.78 -5.67
N PRO A 186 -21.23 -25.75 -6.51
CA PRO A 186 -21.31 -25.90 -7.95
C PRO A 186 -20.35 -26.98 -8.49
N ASP A 187 -20.79 -27.73 -9.51
CA ASP A 187 -19.92 -28.71 -10.20
C ASP A 187 -18.62 -28.06 -10.65
N GLY A 188 -17.48 -28.67 -10.28
CA GLY A 188 -16.14 -28.16 -10.60
C GLY A 188 -15.62 -27.06 -9.68
N MET A 189 -16.41 -26.59 -8.70
CA MET A 189 -15.95 -25.56 -7.75
C MET A 189 -14.85 -26.08 -6.83
N ILE A 190 -14.99 -27.31 -6.33
CA ILE A 190 -13.95 -27.93 -5.48
C ILE A 190 -12.64 -28.09 -6.27
N ASP A 191 -12.71 -28.52 -7.52
CA ASP A 191 -11.52 -28.67 -8.38
C ASP A 191 -10.88 -27.32 -8.68
N LEU A 192 -11.69 -26.27 -8.85
CA LEU A 192 -11.19 -24.90 -9.03
C LEU A 192 -10.47 -24.40 -7.77
N ILE A 193 -11.04 -24.65 -6.59
CA ILE A 193 -10.43 -24.30 -5.29
C ILE A 193 -9.11 -25.05 -5.10
N LYS A 194 -9.08 -26.35 -5.41
CA LYS A 194 -7.85 -27.16 -5.36
C LYS A 194 -6.80 -26.64 -6.33
N LYS A 195 -7.18 -26.34 -7.57
CA LYS A 195 -6.27 -25.79 -8.57
C LYS A 195 -5.72 -24.41 -8.18
N ASP A 196 -6.50 -23.59 -7.49
CA ASP A 196 -6.05 -22.30 -6.98
C ASP A 196 -5.06 -22.45 -5.80
N SER A 197 -5.27 -23.47 -4.95
CA SER A 197 -4.28 -23.90 -3.93
C SER A 197 -2.98 -24.44 -4.55
N GLU A 198 -3.08 -25.20 -5.64
CA GLU A 198 -1.93 -25.80 -6.34
C GLU A 198 -1.11 -24.79 -7.16
N ARG A 199 -1.64 -23.59 -7.40
CA ARG A 199 -0.90 -22.50 -8.07
C ARG A 199 0.17 -21.93 -7.16
N GLY A 200 1.29 -22.65 -7.11
CA GLY A 200 2.57 -22.17 -6.59
C GLY A 200 3.18 -21.05 -7.46
N ILE A 201 4.16 -20.36 -6.88
CA ILE A 201 4.86 -19.18 -7.41
C ILE A 201 5.61 -19.43 -8.73
N ASP A 202 5.72 -20.66 -9.21
CA ASP A 202 6.40 -20.98 -10.46
C ASP A 202 5.70 -20.38 -11.69
N ASP A 203 4.37 -20.23 -11.70
CA ASP A 203 3.64 -19.61 -12.80
C ASP A 203 3.87 -18.08 -12.90
N LEU A 204 4.29 -17.43 -11.80
CA LEU A 204 4.70 -16.02 -11.77
C LEU A 204 6.11 -15.79 -12.33
N LEU A 205 6.94 -16.83 -12.39
CA LEU A 205 8.29 -16.79 -12.97
C LEU A 205 8.27 -17.02 -14.49
N VAL A 206 7.33 -17.82 -15.00
CA VAL A 206 7.23 -18.14 -16.43
C VAL A 206 6.77 -16.93 -17.25
N LEU A 207 5.88 -16.07 -16.72
CA LEU A 207 5.45 -14.84 -17.40
C LEU A 207 6.57 -13.81 -17.59
N ALA A 208 7.63 -13.87 -16.78
CA ALA A 208 8.80 -12.99 -16.92
C ALA A 208 9.85 -13.49 -17.93
N LEU A 209 9.75 -14.74 -18.40
CA LEU A 209 10.81 -15.39 -19.20
C LEU A 209 10.45 -15.67 -20.67
N VAL A 210 9.21 -15.46 -21.12
CA VAL A 210 8.77 -15.85 -22.47
C VAL A 210 9.00 -14.78 -23.56
N HIS A 211 9.63 -13.63 -23.29
CA HIS A 211 9.93 -12.64 -24.34
C HIS A 211 11.43 -12.42 -24.55
N ILE A 212 12.14 -13.52 -24.80
CA ILE A 212 13.47 -13.50 -25.41
C ILE A 212 13.43 -14.37 -26.67
N GLU A 213 13.03 -13.76 -27.80
CA GLU A 213 13.57 -14.17 -29.10
C GLU A 213 14.08 -12.92 -29.86
N PRO A 214 15.25 -13.00 -30.51
CA PRO A 214 15.87 -11.88 -31.21
C PRO A 214 15.22 -11.69 -32.59
N ALA A 215 14.79 -10.46 -32.90
CA ALA A 215 14.31 -10.11 -34.23
C ALA A 215 15.46 -10.18 -35.26
N ALA A 216 15.33 -11.06 -36.26
CA ALA A 216 16.15 -11.08 -37.47
C ALA A 216 15.63 -10.08 -38.53
N PRO A 217 16.46 -9.64 -39.50
CA PRO A 217 16.20 -8.41 -40.27
C PRO A 217 15.61 -8.60 -41.68
N THR A 218 14.89 -7.55 -42.14
CA THR A 218 14.65 -7.04 -43.53
C THR A 218 13.68 -7.77 -44.49
N PRO A 219 13.19 -7.16 -45.62
CA PRO A 219 12.70 -5.77 -45.85
C PRO A 219 11.46 -5.63 -46.80
N LEU A 220 10.96 -4.38 -46.91
CA LEU A 220 10.30 -3.70 -48.06
C LEU A 220 8.80 -3.87 -48.44
N ALA A 221 8.20 -2.68 -48.57
CA ALA A 221 7.24 -2.19 -49.58
C ALA A 221 5.71 -2.31 -49.35
N GLY A 222 5.11 -1.16 -49.03
CA GLY A 222 4.03 -0.58 -49.83
C GLY A 222 2.59 -0.95 -49.50
N ALA A 223 1.97 -0.24 -48.55
CA ALA A 223 0.54 0.09 -48.61
C ALA A 223 0.20 1.22 -47.62
N ASN A 224 -0.51 2.24 -48.11
CA ASN A 224 -1.08 3.31 -47.31
C ASN A 224 -2.08 2.76 -46.29
N PHE A 225 -1.76 2.84 -45.00
CA PHE A 225 -2.71 2.67 -43.91
C PHE A 225 -2.47 3.74 -42.84
N THR A 226 -3.52 4.50 -42.54
CA THR A 226 -3.60 5.38 -41.38
C THR A 226 -3.54 4.54 -40.10
N PRO A 227 -2.62 4.77 -39.14
CA PRO A 227 -2.62 4.01 -37.90
C PRO A 227 -3.61 4.65 -36.92
N ARG A 228 -4.77 3.99 -36.73
CA ARG A 228 -5.48 4.04 -35.45
C ARG A 228 -4.66 3.21 -34.46
N CYS A 229 -4.41 3.81 -33.29
CA CYS A 229 -3.73 3.20 -32.16
C CYS A 229 -4.29 1.79 -31.86
N ALA A 230 -3.53 0.75 -32.20
CA ALA A 230 -3.78 -0.61 -31.75
C ALA A 230 -3.29 -0.71 -30.30
N ARG A 231 -4.24 -0.76 -29.36
CA ARG A 231 -4.01 -1.30 -28.01
C ARG A 231 -3.68 -2.77 -28.17
N SER A 232 -2.44 -3.17 -27.94
CA SER A 232 -2.12 -4.59 -27.73
C SER A 232 -2.71 -5.04 -26.41
N GLU A 233 -3.41 -6.16 -26.47
CA GLU A 233 -4.00 -6.91 -25.37
C GLU A 233 -2.95 -7.19 -24.28
N LEU A 234 -3.16 -6.61 -23.10
CA LEU A 234 -2.59 -7.05 -21.83
C LEU A 234 -3.75 -7.62 -21.03
N LEU A 235 -3.65 -8.90 -20.67
CA LEU A 235 -4.56 -9.62 -19.78
C LEU A 235 -4.67 -8.86 -18.44
N ASP A 236 -5.83 -8.24 -18.22
CA ASP A 236 -6.23 -7.57 -16.98
C ASP A 236 -6.87 -8.64 -16.08
N THR A 237 -6.16 -9.08 -15.04
CA THR A 237 -6.74 -9.89 -13.95
C THR A 237 -6.81 -9.00 -12.72
N ARG A 238 -7.99 -8.46 -12.43
CA ARG A 238 -8.23 -7.62 -11.25
C ARG A 238 -8.48 -8.48 -10.02
N VAL A 239 -7.70 -8.25 -8.96
CA VAL A 239 -7.95 -8.81 -7.62
C VAL A 239 -8.81 -7.82 -6.81
N MET A 240 -9.82 -8.36 -6.14
CA MET A 240 -10.88 -7.66 -5.40
C MET A 240 -10.45 -6.72 -4.25
N PHE A 241 -10.06 -5.45 -4.44
CA PHE A 241 -10.09 -4.47 -3.33
C PHE A 241 -10.30 -3.01 -3.78
N ALA A 242 -11.55 -2.54 -3.81
CA ALA A 242 -11.88 -1.12 -3.85
C ALA A 242 -13.05 -0.86 -2.89
N ASN A 243 -12.84 -0.09 -1.80
CA ASN A 243 -13.83 0.77 -1.11
C ASN A 243 -13.37 1.19 0.31
N PHE A 244 -12.36 2.05 0.43
CA PHE A 244 -12.06 2.74 1.69
C PHE A 244 -11.80 4.24 1.47
N GLU A 245 -12.29 5.10 2.38
CA GLU A 245 -11.98 6.54 2.42
C GLU A 245 -11.27 6.92 3.74
N LEU A 246 -10.36 7.90 3.67
CA LEU A 246 -9.63 8.43 4.83
C LEU A 246 -10.52 9.30 5.74
N SER A 247 -10.44 9.05 7.05
CA SER A 247 -10.87 10.00 8.09
C SER A 247 -9.74 10.26 9.11
N THR A 248 -9.92 11.25 9.98
CA THR A 248 -8.99 11.61 11.07
C THR A 248 -8.73 10.48 12.09
N GLY A 249 -9.45 9.35 12.03
CA GLY A 249 -9.27 8.16 12.87
C GLY A 249 -8.70 6.92 12.15
N GLY A 250 -8.17 7.05 10.92
CA GLY A 250 -7.69 5.92 10.11
C GLY A 250 -8.65 5.51 8.98
N LEU A 251 -8.35 4.40 8.30
CA LEU A 251 -9.21 3.82 7.26
C LEU A 251 -10.49 3.28 7.90
N VAL A 252 -11.61 3.91 7.60
CA VAL A 252 -12.94 3.45 8.01
C VAL A 252 -13.60 2.85 6.77
N ALA A 253 -14.35 1.76 6.92
CA ALA A 253 -15.34 1.39 5.91
C ALA A 253 -16.18 2.63 5.63
N ALA A 254 -16.32 3.03 4.36
CA ALA A 254 -17.02 4.25 4.02
C ALA A 254 -18.50 4.12 4.45
N ASP A 255 -18.86 4.65 5.62
CA ASP A 255 -20.25 4.90 5.95
C ASP A 255 -20.83 5.80 4.86
N VAL A 256 -22.01 5.45 4.36
CA VAL A 256 -22.75 6.21 3.35
C VAL A 256 -22.94 7.62 3.88
N LYS A 257 -22.09 8.57 3.44
CA LYS A 257 -22.33 9.99 3.64
C LYS A 257 -23.75 10.27 3.15
N PRO A 258 -24.63 10.89 3.96
CA PRO A 258 -25.92 11.32 3.45
C PRO A 258 -25.63 12.17 2.21
N LYS A 259 -26.31 11.86 1.09
CA LYS A 259 -26.16 12.59 -0.17
C LYS A 259 -26.33 14.07 0.15
N ARG A 260 -25.22 14.83 0.19
CA ARG A 260 -25.28 16.28 0.18
C ARG A 260 -25.98 16.63 -1.12
N THR A 261 -27.17 17.21 -1.02
CA THR A 261 -27.89 17.79 -2.14
C THR A 261 -26.92 18.69 -2.88
N ARG A 262 -26.75 18.41 -4.17
CA ARG A 262 -25.83 19.16 -5.01
C ARG A 262 -26.31 20.61 -5.01
N THR A 263 -25.48 21.54 -4.54
CA THR A 263 -25.86 22.94 -4.48
C THR A 263 -26.25 23.42 -5.87
N ASP A 264 -27.43 24.02 -5.98
CA ASP A 264 -27.97 24.58 -7.22
C ASP A 264 -27.34 25.94 -7.58
N LEU A 265 -26.43 26.42 -6.75
CA LEU A 265 -25.69 27.68 -6.87
C LEU A 265 -24.58 27.67 -7.96
N GLY A 266 -24.19 26.51 -8.48
CA GLY A 266 -23.14 26.41 -9.51
C GLY A 266 -23.52 27.03 -10.85
N CYS A 267 -22.54 27.50 -11.63
CA CYS A 267 -22.80 28.00 -12.98
C CYS A 267 -23.41 26.93 -13.90
N LEU A 268 -24.25 27.36 -14.85
CA LEU A 268 -24.99 26.49 -15.77
C LEU A 268 -24.08 25.54 -16.56
N PRO A 269 -22.91 25.96 -17.09
CA PRO A 269 -22.04 25.03 -17.82
C PRO A 269 -21.44 23.93 -16.94
N CYS A 270 -21.02 24.24 -15.71
CA CYS A 270 -20.51 23.22 -14.78
C CYS A 270 -21.63 22.26 -14.34
N ARG A 271 -22.84 22.77 -14.13
CA ARG A 271 -24.04 21.97 -13.83
C ARG A 271 -24.38 21.03 -14.98
N ARG A 272 -24.47 21.52 -16.23
CA ARG A 272 -24.71 20.71 -17.44
C ARG A 272 -23.68 19.61 -17.61
N LYS A 273 -22.39 19.92 -17.42
CA LYS A 273 -21.28 18.95 -17.51
C LYS A 273 -21.17 18.02 -16.30
N LYS A 274 -22.10 18.08 -15.34
CA LYS A 274 -22.05 17.35 -14.06
C LYS A 274 -20.68 17.45 -13.36
N LYS A 275 -20.01 18.61 -13.42
CA LYS A 275 -18.72 18.87 -12.73
C LYS A 275 -18.90 19.89 -11.58
N LYS A 276 -18.06 19.82 -10.54
CA LYS A 276 -18.10 20.72 -9.37
C LYS A 276 -17.67 22.14 -9.79
N CYS A 277 -18.53 23.13 -9.53
CA CYS A 277 -18.25 24.56 -9.73
C CYS A 277 -17.61 25.14 -8.46
N ASP A 278 -16.60 25.98 -8.63
CA ASP A 278 -15.89 26.70 -7.56
C ASP A 278 -16.58 27.99 -7.12
N LEU A 279 -17.74 28.33 -7.70
CA LEU A 279 -18.56 29.49 -7.38
C LEU A 279 -17.89 30.87 -7.57
N ALA A 280 -16.67 30.93 -8.11
CA ALA A 280 -16.00 32.19 -8.41
C ALA A 280 -16.74 32.97 -9.51
N LYS A 281 -17.15 34.20 -9.19
CA LYS A 281 -17.79 35.16 -10.11
C LYS A 281 -16.75 36.19 -10.58
N PRO A 282 -16.83 36.73 -11.82
CA PRO A 282 -17.89 36.50 -12.82
C PRO A 282 -17.77 35.17 -13.57
N VAL A 283 -16.57 34.58 -13.67
CA VAL A 283 -16.29 33.32 -14.38
C VAL A 283 -15.59 32.33 -13.46
N CYS A 284 -16.13 31.12 -13.35
CA CYS A 284 -15.55 30.07 -12.50
C CYS A 284 -14.24 29.52 -13.11
N LEU A 285 -13.31 29.03 -12.28
CA LEU A 285 -11.99 28.54 -12.71
C LEU A 285 -12.09 27.47 -13.82
N ARG A 286 -13.14 26.66 -13.77
CA ARG A 286 -13.35 25.56 -14.72
C ARG A 286 -13.88 26.05 -16.07
N CYS A 287 -14.76 27.04 -16.08
CA CYS A 287 -15.19 27.70 -17.32
C CYS A 287 -14.04 28.50 -17.93
N ARG A 288 -13.21 29.16 -17.10
CA ARG A 288 -12.02 29.90 -17.56
C ARG A 288 -10.97 29.02 -18.25
N LYS A 289 -10.83 27.77 -17.80
CA LYS A 289 -9.86 26.79 -18.35
C LYS A 289 -10.44 25.89 -19.45
N SER A 290 -11.70 26.06 -19.83
CA SER A 290 -12.32 25.23 -20.87
C SER A 290 -11.78 25.67 -22.23
N ILE A 291 -11.15 24.74 -22.96
CA ILE A 291 -10.75 24.94 -24.37
C ILE A 291 -12.04 24.91 -25.21
N GLY A 292 -12.59 26.09 -25.48
CA GLY A 292 -13.86 26.29 -26.20
C GLY A 292 -14.62 27.50 -25.66
N SER A 293 -15.41 28.17 -26.50
CA SER A 293 -16.17 29.40 -26.18
C SER A 293 -17.35 29.15 -25.23
N VAL A 294 -17.07 28.63 -24.04
CA VAL A 294 -18.08 28.37 -23.01
C VAL A 294 -18.34 29.64 -22.23
N VAL A 295 -19.48 30.29 -22.48
CA VAL A 295 -19.95 31.44 -21.71
C VAL A 295 -20.40 30.97 -20.32
N CYS A 296 -19.86 31.58 -19.27
CA CYS A 296 -20.14 31.21 -17.88
C CYS A 296 -21.40 31.91 -17.36
N GLU A 297 -22.55 31.27 -17.55
CA GLU A 297 -23.86 31.79 -17.11
C GLU A 297 -24.29 31.21 -15.76
N TRP A 298 -25.02 31.99 -14.98
CA TRP A 298 -25.46 31.64 -13.61
C TRP A 298 -26.99 31.53 -13.52
N PRO A 299 -27.54 30.61 -12.71
CA PRO A 299 -28.98 30.55 -12.43
C PRO A 299 -29.51 31.85 -11.82
N ALA A 300 -30.74 32.25 -12.15
CA ALA A 300 -31.35 33.49 -11.67
C ALA A 300 -31.37 33.63 -10.14
N HIS A 301 -31.62 32.53 -9.42
CA HIS A 301 -31.62 32.49 -7.95
C HIS A 301 -30.22 32.51 -7.32
N ALA A 302 -29.17 32.26 -8.11
CA ALA A 302 -27.77 32.41 -7.70
C ALA A 302 -27.21 33.81 -8.04
N ALA A 303 -27.93 34.59 -8.86
CA ALA A 303 -27.58 35.97 -9.20
C ALA A 303 -27.94 36.96 -8.08
N SER A 304 -28.98 36.68 -7.30
CA SER A 304 -29.45 37.52 -6.18
C SER A 304 -28.58 37.50 -4.92
N LEU A 305 -27.58 36.62 -4.85
CA LEU A 305 -26.56 36.59 -3.77
C LEU A 305 -25.32 37.45 -4.11
N ALA A 306 -25.44 38.38 -5.05
CA ALA A 306 -24.36 39.26 -5.50
C ALA A 306 -24.69 40.74 -5.20
N SER A 307 -24.76 41.07 -3.91
CA SER A 307 -24.78 42.43 -3.36
C SER A 307 -24.69 42.24 -1.83
N GLU A 308 -23.70 42.68 -1.06
CA GLU A 308 -22.64 43.68 -1.20
C GLU A 308 -21.36 43.10 -0.55
N ASP A 309 -20.20 43.68 -0.90
CA ASP A 309 -18.83 43.31 -0.52
C ASP A 309 -18.14 42.11 -1.23
N GLY A 310 -17.10 42.46 -2.01
CA GLY A 310 -16.29 41.58 -2.85
C GLY A 310 -15.28 40.70 -2.09
N GLY A 311 -15.75 39.84 -1.18
CA GLY A 311 -14.93 38.89 -0.42
C GLY A 311 -15.02 37.42 -0.89
N ARG A 312 -13.89 36.70 -0.91
CA ARG A 312 -13.82 35.24 -1.13
C ARG A 312 -14.69 34.49 -0.11
N TYR A 313 -15.60 33.63 -0.57
CA TYR A 313 -16.34 32.70 0.30
C TYR A 313 -15.41 31.63 0.91
N GLN A 314 -15.29 31.60 2.25
CA GLN A 314 -14.70 30.49 3.02
C GLN A 314 -15.82 29.67 3.68
N PRO A 315 -15.76 28.32 3.72
CA PRO A 315 -16.78 27.52 4.40
C PRO A 315 -16.68 27.64 5.92
N ARG A 316 -17.82 27.93 6.59
CA ARG A 316 -17.98 27.83 8.05
C ARG A 316 -17.86 26.38 8.52
N LEU A 317 -17.10 26.16 9.60
CA LEU A 317 -17.14 24.98 10.45
C LEU A 317 -18.28 25.19 11.46
N ASP A 318 -19.30 24.32 11.44
CA ASP A 318 -20.35 24.32 12.45
C ASP A 318 -19.80 23.81 13.78
N LEU A 319 -19.64 24.73 14.73
CA LEU A 319 -19.39 24.47 16.15
C LEU A 319 -20.71 24.67 16.91
N ASP A 320 -21.02 23.67 17.73
CA ASP A 320 -21.89 23.65 18.92
C ASP A 320 -23.42 23.62 18.80
N ALA A 321 -24.01 22.58 19.43
CA ALA A 321 -25.14 22.74 20.34
C ALA A 321 -25.29 21.53 21.29
N ARG A 322 -24.77 21.66 22.52
CA ARG A 322 -25.43 21.25 23.79
C ARG A 322 -24.54 21.68 24.97
N ARG A 323 -24.81 22.86 25.54
CA ARG A 323 -24.36 23.28 26.87
C ARG A 323 -25.45 23.00 27.90
N GLY A 324 -25.05 22.48 29.06
CA GLY A 324 -25.65 22.75 30.36
C GLY A 324 -24.56 23.32 31.29
N PRO A 325 -24.85 24.29 32.18
CA PRO A 325 -23.83 25.11 32.83
C PRO A 325 -23.46 24.58 34.23
N MET A 326 -22.19 24.73 34.63
CA MET A 326 -21.86 24.93 36.05
C MET A 326 -20.59 25.78 36.20
N GLN A 327 -20.67 26.70 37.15
CA GLN A 327 -19.85 27.89 37.37
C GLN A 327 -18.56 27.64 38.18
N THR A 328 -17.60 28.56 37.98
CA THR A 328 -16.61 29.14 38.94
C THR A 328 -15.57 28.18 39.56
N SER A 329 -14.29 28.52 39.74
CA SER A 329 -13.67 29.81 40.08
C SER A 329 -12.17 29.82 39.71
N ILE A 330 -11.64 31.02 39.48
CA ILE A 330 -10.22 31.37 39.31
C ILE A 330 -9.62 31.62 40.71
N ASP A 331 -8.39 31.17 40.97
CA ASP A 331 -7.37 32.06 41.56
C ASP A 331 -5.91 31.58 41.32
N PRO A 332 -4.94 32.50 41.18
CA PRO A 332 -3.55 32.24 40.74
C PRO A 332 -2.50 32.45 41.84
N GLY A 333 -1.25 32.05 41.58
CA GLY A 333 -0.04 32.47 42.32
C GLY A 333 1.03 31.36 42.38
N SER A 334 2.02 31.34 41.49
CA SER A 334 3.35 31.98 41.61
C SER A 334 4.17 31.53 42.83
N HIS A 335 5.25 30.78 42.63
CA HIS A 335 6.61 31.34 42.55
C HIS A 335 7.65 30.22 42.37
N SER A 336 8.66 30.58 41.57
CA SER A 336 9.89 29.86 41.26
C SER A 336 10.88 29.91 42.43
N GLU A 337 11.70 28.87 42.57
CA GLU A 337 13.18 28.90 42.72
C GLU A 337 13.67 27.58 43.39
N THR A 338 14.42 26.71 42.71
CA THR A 338 15.88 26.73 42.46
C THR A 338 16.69 25.99 43.55
N VAL A 339 17.10 24.76 43.21
CA VAL A 339 18.46 24.16 43.36
C VAL A 339 19.00 23.86 44.76
N MET A 340 19.23 22.57 45.09
CA MET A 340 20.58 21.96 45.17
C MET A 340 20.59 20.54 45.73
N VAL A 341 21.51 19.77 45.16
CA VAL A 341 21.95 18.41 45.49
C VAL A 341 22.73 18.42 46.81
N LEU A 342 22.43 17.48 47.71
CA LEU A 342 23.41 16.97 48.68
C LEU A 342 23.31 15.45 48.80
N ARG A 343 24.47 14.82 48.70
CA ARG A 343 24.75 13.39 48.73
C ARG A 343 25.35 13.08 50.10
N ASP A 344 24.80 12.14 50.87
CA ASP A 344 25.63 11.43 51.84
C ASP A 344 25.13 10.03 52.20
N LYS A 345 26.08 9.27 52.76
CA LYS A 345 26.28 7.83 52.81
C LYS A 345 25.49 7.11 53.92
N GLY A 346 25.43 5.78 53.77
CA GLY A 346 24.56 4.88 54.52
C GLY A 346 24.98 4.50 55.94
N ARG A 347 24.07 3.83 56.67
CA ARG A 347 24.26 2.48 57.26
C ARG A 347 23.02 2.01 58.05
N LYS A 348 22.72 0.70 57.91
CA LYS A 348 22.08 -0.26 58.83
C LYS A 348 20.67 0.10 59.36
N GLY A 349 19.61 -0.70 59.27
CA GLY A 349 19.42 -2.14 59.04
C GLY A 349 18.46 -2.66 60.12
N THR A 350 17.23 -3.03 59.76
CA THR A 350 16.35 -3.88 60.60
C THR A 350 15.37 -4.65 59.71
N HIS A 351 15.35 -5.97 59.91
CA HIS A 351 14.48 -6.94 59.26
C HIS A 351 12.99 -6.66 59.49
N GLY A 352 12.21 -6.76 58.42
CA GLY A 352 10.75 -6.87 58.44
C GLY A 352 10.30 -7.66 57.22
N THR A 353 9.90 -8.91 57.47
CA THR A 353 9.46 -9.89 56.47
C THR A 353 8.14 -9.44 55.83
N ILE A 354 8.11 -9.22 54.52
CA ILE A 354 6.90 -9.07 53.71
C ILE A 354 6.99 -10.05 52.53
N ALA A 355 5.87 -10.75 52.31
CA ALA A 355 5.69 -11.83 51.33
C ALA A 355 6.05 -11.43 49.88
N PRO A 356 6.51 -12.38 49.05
CA PRO A 356 6.88 -12.09 47.67
C PRO A 356 5.63 -12.07 46.80
N ASN A 357 5.30 -10.91 46.22
CA ASN A 357 4.34 -10.81 45.12
C ASN A 357 5.02 -10.25 43.88
N ALA A 358 4.89 -11.01 42.79
CA ALA A 358 5.11 -10.68 41.38
C ALA A 358 6.51 -10.17 40.99
N THR A 359 7.38 -11.12 40.65
CA THR A 359 8.65 -10.92 39.94
C THR A 359 8.45 -10.19 38.60
N GLY A 360 8.83 -8.92 38.53
CA GLY A 360 9.32 -8.33 37.29
C GLY A 360 10.65 -8.99 36.93
N ARG A 361 10.69 -9.80 35.88
CA ARG A 361 11.97 -10.25 35.32
C ARG A 361 12.61 -9.07 34.60
N VAL A 362 13.68 -8.56 35.18
CA VAL A 362 14.64 -7.67 34.51
C VAL A 362 15.25 -8.45 33.35
N TRP A 363 15.23 -7.86 32.16
CA TRP A 363 15.98 -8.36 31.00
C TRP A 363 17.48 -8.25 31.29
N GLU A 364 18.19 -9.38 31.37
CA GLU A 364 19.65 -9.41 31.38
C GLU A 364 20.19 -9.64 29.96
N THR A 365 21.20 -8.85 29.58
CA THR A 365 21.88 -8.92 28.27
C THR A 365 22.61 -10.27 28.09
N PRO A 366 22.37 -11.02 27.00
CA PRO A 366 23.08 -12.27 26.73
C PRO A 366 24.55 -12.04 26.34
N SER A 367 25.43 -13.00 26.67
CA SER A 367 26.82 -13.01 26.20
C SER A 367 26.91 -13.36 24.71
N PRO A 368 28.04 -13.04 24.02
CA PRO A 368 28.21 -13.20 22.57
C PRO A 368 28.15 -14.65 22.05
N GLN A 369 27.96 -15.63 22.92
CA GLN A 369 28.04 -17.06 22.60
C GLN A 369 26.67 -17.75 22.52
N ASN A 370 25.57 -17.05 22.83
CA ASN A 370 24.23 -17.62 22.75
C ASN A 370 23.48 -17.05 21.55
N SER A 371 23.15 -17.91 20.57
CA SER A 371 22.09 -17.63 19.62
C SER A 371 20.79 -17.30 20.38
N ILE A 372 19.93 -16.46 19.79
CA ILE A 372 18.61 -16.07 20.33
C ILE A 372 17.75 -17.30 20.71
N GLU A 373 18.12 -18.47 20.20
CA GLU A 373 17.46 -19.77 20.34
C GLU A 373 17.36 -20.28 21.79
N ASN A 374 18.26 -19.90 22.71
CA ASN A 374 18.36 -20.62 23.98
C ASN A 374 17.67 -20.02 25.21
N CYS A 375 17.05 -18.82 25.16
CA CYS A 375 16.58 -18.19 26.40
C CYS A 375 15.43 -17.16 26.29
N ILE A 376 14.32 -17.41 25.59
CA ILE A 376 13.14 -16.53 25.78
C ILE A 376 11.79 -17.26 25.58
N THR A 377 11.06 -17.54 26.67
CA THR A 377 9.59 -17.54 26.62
C THR A 377 9.18 -16.07 26.46
N VAL A 378 8.93 -15.64 25.22
CA VAL A 378 8.58 -14.25 24.93
C VAL A 378 7.11 -14.08 25.28
N ASP A 379 6.83 -13.26 26.30
CA ASP A 379 5.45 -12.93 26.61
C ASP A 379 4.93 -11.87 25.61
N LEU A 380 4.14 -12.33 24.63
CA LEU A 380 3.59 -11.44 23.61
C LEU A 380 2.58 -10.45 24.22
N PRO A 381 2.50 -9.21 23.70
CA PRO A 381 1.47 -8.25 24.11
C PRO A 381 0.06 -8.85 23.98
N ALA A 382 -0.84 -8.53 24.92
CA ALA A 382 -2.20 -9.08 24.94
C ALA A 382 -2.94 -8.91 23.61
N GLY A 383 -2.86 -7.72 22.98
CA GLY A 383 -3.46 -7.47 21.66
C GLY A 383 -2.94 -8.42 20.57
N VAL A 384 -1.65 -8.77 20.60
CA VAL A 384 -1.05 -9.71 19.64
C VAL A 384 -1.54 -11.13 19.90
N LYS A 385 -1.63 -11.54 21.17
CA LYS A 385 -2.16 -12.86 21.55
C LYS A 385 -3.61 -13.08 21.13
N THR A 386 -4.42 -12.02 21.05
CA THR A 386 -5.81 -12.14 20.56
C THR A 386 -5.87 -12.49 19.06
N VAL A 387 -4.92 -11.98 18.28
CA VAL A 387 -4.86 -12.19 16.82
C VAL A 387 -4.10 -13.46 16.46
N SER A 388 -3.05 -13.78 17.21
CA SER A 388 -2.17 -14.92 16.96
C SER A 388 -1.89 -15.70 18.26
N PRO A 389 -2.91 -16.34 18.85
CA PRO A 389 -2.76 -17.05 20.13
C PRO A 389 -1.81 -18.24 20.05
N LYS A 390 -1.60 -18.80 18.84
CA LYS A 390 -0.72 -19.94 18.58
C LYS A 390 0.71 -19.53 18.21
N LEU A 391 1.05 -18.24 18.15
CA LEU A 391 2.39 -17.79 17.77
C LEU A 391 3.41 -18.16 18.85
N THR A 392 4.30 -19.10 18.53
CA THR A 392 5.34 -19.57 19.44
C THR A 392 6.55 -18.63 19.49
N SER A 393 7.34 -18.69 20.56
CA SER A 393 8.64 -17.97 20.62
C SER A 393 9.54 -18.30 19.43
N SER A 394 9.58 -19.58 19.03
CA SER A 394 10.41 -20.04 17.91
C SER A 394 10.00 -19.38 16.59
N GLN A 395 8.69 -19.34 16.31
CA GLN A 395 8.16 -18.66 15.13
C GLN A 395 8.44 -17.15 15.16
N LEU A 396 8.29 -16.49 16.32
CA LEU A 396 8.63 -15.08 16.45
C LEU A 396 10.12 -14.80 16.17
N ILE A 397 11.01 -15.68 16.65
CA ILE A 397 12.45 -15.60 16.39
C ILE A 397 12.74 -15.79 14.90
N GLN A 398 12.11 -16.77 14.26
CA GLN A 398 12.25 -17.00 12.81
C GLN A 398 11.79 -15.79 12.00
N ILE A 399 10.59 -15.27 12.28
CA ILE A 399 10.02 -14.07 11.65
C ILE A 399 10.94 -12.86 11.83
N THR A 400 11.40 -12.64 13.05
CA THR A 400 12.29 -11.52 13.36
C THR A 400 13.63 -11.66 12.67
N THR A 401 14.23 -12.86 12.68
CA THR A 401 15.53 -13.11 12.05
C THR A 401 15.44 -12.95 10.53
N ALA A 402 14.38 -13.45 9.90
CA ALA A 402 14.15 -13.27 8.48
C ALA A 402 14.00 -11.78 8.12
N PHE A 403 13.19 -11.04 8.89
CA PHE A 403 13.00 -9.61 8.66
C PHE A 403 14.29 -8.80 8.89
N ASP A 404 15.04 -9.12 9.94
CA ASP A 404 16.29 -8.46 10.29
C ASP A 404 17.34 -8.65 9.19
N LYS A 405 17.54 -9.90 8.73
CA LYS A 405 18.46 -10.23 7.64
C LYS A 405 18.03 -9.64 6.29
N ALA A 406 16.74 -9.47 6.05
CA ALA A 406 16.26 -8.97 4.75
C ALA A 406 16.26 -7.44 4.67
N ILE A 407 15.86 -6.72 5.74
CA ILE A 407 15.53 -5.29 5.68
C ILE A 407 16.17 -4.45 6.78
N ILE A 408 16.22 -4.93 8.01
CA ILE A 408 16.65 -4.07 9.13
C ILE A 408 18.17 -4.01 9.22
N SER A 409 18.90 -5.11 9.11
CA SER A 409 20.35 -5.10 9.24
C SER A 409 20.99 -6.29 8.47
N PRO A 410 20.95 -6.24 7.13
CA PRO A 410 21.36 -7.37 6.30
C PRO A 410 22.83 -7.79 6.45
N ASP A 411 23.70 -6.89 6.91
CA ASP A 411 25.14 -7.16 7.01
C ASP A 411 25.70 -7.09 8.45
N ASN A 412 24.90 -6.74 9.47
CA ASN A 412 25.17 -6.71 10.94
C ASN A 412 26.53 -6.17 11.46
N GLY A 413 27.51 -5.90 10.62
CA GLY A 413 28.93 -5.72 10.98
C GLY A 413 29.27 -4.37 11.62
N SER A 414 28.24 -3.57 11.92
CA SER A 414 28.36 -2.17 12.35
C SER A 414 27.88 -1.95 13.78
N LEU A 415 26.98 -2.81 14.27
CA LEU A 415 26.37 -2.66 15.58
C LEU A 415 26.97 -3.64 16.58
N GLU A 416 27.16 -3.18 17.82
CA GLU A 416 27.53 -4.05 18.95
C GLU A 416 26.47 -5.12 19.22
N GLN A 417 25.21 -4.85 18.84
CA GLN A 417 24.09 -5.78 18.91
C GLN A 417 23.15 -5.59 17.70
N PRO A 418 22.54 -6.66 17.15
CA PRO A 418 21.62 -6.57 16.02
C PRO A 418 20.52 -5.52 16.21
N ALA A 419 20.13 -4.84 15.13
CA ALA A 419 19.09 -3.81 15.18
C ALA A 419 17.75 -4.38 15.69
N SER A 420 17.43 -5.64 15.36
CA SER A 420 16.30 -6.37 15.94
C SER A 420 16.32 -6.43 17.48
N GLN A 421 17.47 -6.59 18.11
CA GLN A 421 17.59 -6.61 19.58
C GLN A 421 17.34 -5.24 20.21
N LEU A 422 17.62 -4.15 19.49
CA LEU A 422 17.30 -2.79 19.93
C LEU A 422 15.79 -2.49 19.81
N CYS A 423 15.12 -3.06 18.81
CA CYS A 423 13.70 -2.79 18.52
C CYS A 423 12.72 -3.67 19.32
N LEU A 424 13.05 -4.96 19.51
CA LEU A 424 12.15 -5.94 20.12
C LEU A 424 11.63 -5.56 21.53
N PRO A 425 12.46 -5.01 22.45
CA PRO A 425 11.97 -4.61 23.77
C PRO A 425 10.82 -3.60 23.71
N LEU A 426 10.90 -2.63 22.78
CA LEU A 426 9.85 -1.63 22.60
C LEU A 426 8.60 -2.25 21.93
N CYS A 427 8.78 -3.21 21.03
CA CYS A 427 7.68 -3.97 20.44
C CYS A 427 6.90 -4.74 21.50
N LEU A 428 7.59 -5.42 22.43
CA LEU A 428 6.96 -6.18 23.51
C LEU A 428 6.15 -5.31 24.48
N GLN A 429 6.46 -4.02 24.55
CA GLN A 429 5.70 -3.06 25.38
C GLN A 429 4.49 -2.46 24.66
N ASN A 430 4.40 -2.57 23.32
CA ASN A 430 3.41 -1.86 22.52
C ASN A 430 2.77 -2.79 21.46
N SER A 431 1.52 -3.20 21.67
CA SER A 431 0.83 -4.13 20.76
C SER A 431 0.80 -3.63 19.32
N SER A 432 0.48 -2.35 19.08
CA SER A 432 0.45 -1.76 17.73
C SER A 432 1.81 -1.82 17.03
N LEU A 433 2.91 -1.54 17.75
CA LEU A 433 4.25 -1.66 17.20
C LEU A 433 4.62 -3.12 16.90
N MET A 434 4.29 -4.05 17.80
CA MET A 434 4.52 -5.48 17.55
C MET A 434 3.71 -5.99 16.35
N HIS A 435 2.47 -5.54 16.17
CA HIS A 435 1.70 -5.83 14.96
C HIS A 435 2.40 -5.29 13.70
N ALA A 436 2.95 -4.07 13.72
CA ALA A 436 3.68 -3.52 12.57
C ALA A 436 4.97 -4.31 12.26
N TRP A 437 5.63 -4.81 13.30
CA TRP A 437 6.81 -5.67 13.18
C TRP A 437 6.45 -7.01 12.53
N LEU A 438 5.42 -7.68 13.06
CA LEU A 438 4.94 -8.97 12.57
C LEU A 438 4.40 -8.86 11.15
N SER A 439 3.68 -7.79 10.80
CA SER A 439 3.21 -7.62 9.41
C SER A 439 4.39 -7.60 8.43
N CYS A 440 5.49 -6.93 8.78
CA CYS A 440 6.65 -6.89 7.92
C CYS A 440 7.38 -8.23 7.84
N GLY A 441 7.66 -8.86 8.98
CA GLY A 441 8.40 -10.11 9.01
C GLY A 441 7.62 -11.30 8.44
N THR A 442 6.33 -11.41 8.74
CA THR A 442 5.47 -12.45 8.17
C THR A 442 5.41 -12.32 6.65
N ALA A 443 5.30 -11.10 6.10
CA ALA A 443 5.32 -10.89 4.66
C ALA A 443 6.59 -11.42 3.96
N PHE A 444 7.74 -11.50 4.66
CA PHE A 444 8.96 -12.13 4.13
C PHE A 444 8.98 -13.64 4.31
N VAL A 445 8.66 -14.14 5.51
CA VAL A 445 8.70 -15.58 5.82
C VAL A 445 7.69 -16.34 4.96
N THR A 446 6.46 -15.83 4.90
CA THR A 446 5.36 -16.50 4.23
C THR A 446 5.19 -16.02 2.79
N LYS A 447 6.21 -15.36 2.21
CA LYS A 447 6.18 -14.90 0.80
C LYS A 447 5.96 -16.07 -0.17
N ALA A 448 6.40 -17.26 0.21
CA ALA A 448 6.27 -18.50 -0.55
C ALA A 448 5.01 -19.32 -0.24
N GLU A 449 4.24 -18.95 0.79
CA GLU A 449 3.12 -19.74 1.30
C GLU A 449 1.77 -19.18 0.80
N PRO A 450 0.86 -20.05 0.29
CA PRO A 450 -0.53 -19.66 -0.01
C PRO A 450 -1.19 -19.00 1.22
N GLY A 451 -1.80 -17.82 1.02
CA GLY A 451 -2.45 -17.06 2.10
C GLY A 451 -1.50 -16.39 3.12
N GLY A 452 -0.18 -16.51 2.97
CA GLY A 452 0.80 -15.89 3.87
C GLY A 452 0.68 -14.37 3.99
N ILE A 453 0.41 -13.71 2.85
CA ILE A 453 0.17 -12.25 2.80
C ILE A 453 -1.07 -11.86 3.62
N GLN A 454 -2.10 -12.72 3.69
CA GLN A 454 -3.32 -12.44 4.46
C GLN A 454 -3.03 -12.34 5.96
N LYS A 455 -2.19 -13.25 6.50
CA LYS A 455 -1.75 -13.19 7.90
C LYS A 455 -1.01 -11.88 8.19
N ALA A 456 -0.12 -11.49 7.28
CA ALA A 456 0.63 -10.25 7.39
C ALA A 456 -0.29 -9.00 7.35
N LEU A 457 -1.34 -9.02 6.52
CA LEU A 457 -2.34 -7.97 6.40
C LEU A 457 -3.18 -7.79 7.67
N VAL A 458 -3.56 -8.87 8.34
CA VAL A 458 -4.29 -8.78 9.62
C VAL A 458 -3.46 -8.03 10.66
N HIS A 459 -2.17 -8.35 10.80
CA HIS A 459 -1.27 -7.59 11.67
C HIS A 459 -1.13 -6.14 11.22
N TYR A 460 -1.00 -5.88 9.92
CA TYR A 460 -0.92 -4.52 9.38
C TYR A 460 -2.15 -3.67 9.78
N GLN A 461 -3.36 -4.22 9.63
CA GLN A 461 -4.60 -3.52 9.99
C GLN A 461 -4.67 -3.17 11.49
N GLN A 462 -4.29 -4.12 12.36
CA GLN A 462 -4.27 -3.88 13.81
C GLN A 462 -3.21 -2.83 14.20
N ALA A 463 -2.07 -2.82 13.51
CA ALA A 463 -1.05 -1.79 13.69
C ALA A 463 -1.58 -0.40 13.33
N VAL A 464 -2.21 -0.24 12.16
CA VAL A 464 -2.81 1.03 11.71
C VAL A 464 -3.87 1.51 12.70
N LYS A 465 -4.80 0.63 13.10
CA LYS A 465 -5.87 0.95 14.05
C LYS A 465 -5.29 1.40 15.39
N GLY A 466 -4.38 0.61 15.97
CA GLY A 466 -3.79 0.93 17.28
C GLY A 466 -2.96 2.22 17.25
N LEU A 467 -2.24 2.49 16.16
CA LEU A 467 -1.49 3.73 15.99
C LEU A 467 -2.42 4.94 15.88
N ALA A 468 -3.49 4.84 15.08
CA ALA A 468 -4.47 5.91 14.92
C ALA A 468 -5.20 6.24 16.23
N THR A 469 -5.62 5.22 16.98
CA THR A 469 -6.21 5.38 18.32
C THR A 469 -5.23 6.09 19.26
N ALA A 470 -3.98 5.63 19.32
CA ALA A 470 -2.99 6.23 20.22
C ALA A 470 -2.66 7.68 19.86
N LEU A 471 -2.59 8.03 18.57
CA LEU A 471 -2.39 9.41 18.12
C LEU A 471 -3.59 10.31 18.48
N THR A 472 -4.80 9.75 18.49
CA THR A 472 -6.02 10.47 18.88
C THR A 472 -6.09 10.69 20.39
N GLU A 473 -5.82 9.65 21.18
CA GLU A 473 -5.99 9.68 22.63
C GLU A 473 -4.82 10.34 23.36
N THR A 474 -3.59 10.03 22.93
CA THR A 474 -2.36 10.41 23.64
C THR A 474 -1.50 11.41 22.87
N GLY A 475 -1.93 11.83 21.67
CA GLY A 475 -1.21 12.78 20.83
C GLY A 475 0.22 12.33 20.54
N LEU A 476 1.18 13.22 20.75
CA LEU A 476 2.61 13.02 20.49
C LEU A 476 3.43 12.54 21.71
N THR A 477 2.77 12.10 22.78
CA THR A 477 3.47 11.47 23.92
C THR A 477 4.14 10.16 23.48
N ALA A 478 5.27 9.81 24.08
CA ALA A 478 6.05 8.60 23.73
C ALA A 478 6.22 8.39 22.20
N PRO A 479 6.82 9.35 21.49
CA PRO A 479 6.82 9.37 20.02
C PRO A 479 7.61 8.23 19.37
N GLU A 480 8.54 7.63 20.11
CA GLU A 480 9.47 6.62 19.60
C GLU A 480 8.78 5.42 18.98
N TRP A 481 7.83 4.78 19.69
CA TRP A 481 7.12 3.63 19.14
C TRP A 481 6.16 4.02 18.01
N LYS A 482 5.61 5.25 18.04
CA LYS A 482 4.69 5.77 17.01
C LYS A 482 5.43 5.99 15.69
N VAL A 483 6.62 6.59 15.76
CA VAL A 483 7.50 6.76 14.60
C VAL A 483 7.94 5.38 14.10
N ALA A 484 8.37 4.47 14.97
CA ALA A 484 8.75 3.10 14.58
C ALA A 484 7.61 2.36 13.86
N ALA A 485 6.40 2.38 14.42
CA ALA A 485 5.23 1.76 13.80
C ALA A 485 4.94 2.39 12.43
N THR A 486 4.98 3.72 12.32
CA THR A 486 4.75 4.44 11.05
C THR A 486 5.77 4.05 9.96
N LEU A 487 7.05 3.94 10.30
CA LEU A 487 8.09 3.54 9.35
C LEU A 487 7.97 2.07 8.93
N LEU A 488 7.57 1.18 9.84
CA LEU A 488 7.28 -0.22 9.54
C LEU A 488 6.07 -0.35 8.61
N LEU A 489 4.98 0.39 8.87
CA LEU A 489 3.81 0.45 7.99
C LEU A 489 4.19 0.94 6.58
N HIS A 490 5.00 1.99 6.46
CA HIS A 490 5.55 2.43 5.17
C HIS A 490 6.40 1.34 4.48
N THR A 491 7.15 0.57 5.26
CA THR A 491 7.97 -0.55 4.74
C THR A 491 7.07 -1.65 4.20
N PHE A 492 6.01 -2.01 4.91
CA PHE A 492 4.99 -2.97 4.45
C PHE A 492 4.38 -2.56 3.12
N GLU A 493 3.97 -1.30 2.98
CA GLU A 493 3.44 -0.77 1.71
C GLU A 493 4.45 -0.77 0.56
N SER A 494 5.75 -0.76 0.88
CA SER A 494 6.81 -0.83 -0.11
C SER A 494 7.07 -2.26 -0.58
N MET A 495 6.70 -3.26 0.24
CA MET A 495 6.77 -4.68 -0.09
C MET A 495 5.59 -5.16 -0.93
N SER A 496 4.41 -4.60 -0.70
CA SER A 496 3.20 -4.98 -1.44
C SER A 496 3.38 -4.79 -2.96
N PRO A 497 3.17 -5.84 -3.79
CA PRO A 497 3.23 -5.75 -5.25
C PRO A 497 1.94 -5.16 -5.85
N ARG A 498 0.99 -4.71 -5.03
CA ARG A 498 -0.26 -4.08 -5.50
C ARG A 498 0.08 -2.90 -6.42
N THR A 499 -0.15 -3.08 -7.71
CA THR A 499 0.03 -2.08 -8.77
C THR A 499 -1.20 -1.22 -8.97
N ASP A 500 -2.34 -1.63 -8.39
CA ASP A 500 -3.66 -1.16 -8.81
C ASP A 500 -4.25 -0.12 -7.84
N GLU A 501 -3.66 0.02 -6.64
CA GLU A 501 -4.01 1.08 -5.69
C GLU A 501 -3.06 2.28 -5.84
N PRO A 502 -3.57 3.52 -5.92
CA PRO A 502 -2.72 4.70 -5.87
C PRO A 502 -1.91 4.64 -4.57
N ALA A 503 -0.60 4.92 -4.64
CA ALA A 503 0.36 4.80 -3.54
C ALA A 503 0.10 5.75 -2.34
N THR A 504 -1.11 6.32 -2.28
CA THR A 504 -1.74 7.07 -1.19
C THR A 504 -1.37 6.59 0.20
N MET A 505 -1.41 5.28 0.50
CA MET A 505 -1.08 4.78 1.85
C MET A 505 0.41 4.92 2.16
N ARG A 506 1.28 4.57 1.21
CA ARG A 506 2.73 4.76 1.37
C ARG A 506 3.09 6.23 1.57
N VAL A 507 2.47 7.10 0.77
CA VAL A 507 2.60 8.57 0.88
C VAL A 507 2.10 9.05 2.24
N ALA A 508 0.96 8.55 2.70
CA ALA A 508 0.35 8.93 3.98
C ALA A 508 1.23 8.54 5.17
N HIS A 509 1.75 7.31 5.21
CA HIS A 509 2.64 6.86 6.28
C HIS A 509 3.94 7.67 6.30
N LEU A 510 4.56 7.90 5.15
CA LEU A 510 5.80 8.71 5.10
C LEU A 510 5.53 10.17 5.49
N SER A 511 4.42 10.75 5.04
CA SER A 511 3.98 12.09 5.45
C SER A 511 3.69 12.17 6.95
N GLY A 512 3.10 11.11 7.52
CA GLY A 512 2.92 10.94 8.96
C GLY A 512 4.26 10.94 9.69
N ALA A 513 5.22 10.15 9.21
CA ALA A 513 6.58 10.10 9.78
C ALA A 513 7.27 11.45 9.72
N HIS A 514 7.16 12.20 8.62
CA HIS A 514 7.67 13.57 8.52
C HIS A 514 7.13 14.47 9.64
N ASN A 515 5.81 14.43 9.86
CA ASN A 515 5.18 15.24 10.90
C ASN A 515 5.56 14.81 12.31
N LEU A 516 5.61 13.50 12.58
CA LEU A 516 6.02 12.97 13.88
C LEU A 516 7.45 13.38 14.19
N VAL A 517 8.42 13.03 13.33
CA VAL A 517 9.84 13.34 13.57
C VAL A 517 10.06 14.84 13.74
N ARG A 518 9.50 15.67 12.85
CA ARG A 518 9.62 17.12 12.91
C ARG A 518 9.07 17.73 14.20
N THR A 519 7.96 17.20 14.70
CA THR A 519 7.26 17.80 15.85
C THR A 519 7.78 17.27 17.19
N SER A 520 8.17 15.99 17.26
CA SER A 520 8.46 15.34 18.54
C SER A 520 9.93 14.98 18.77
N MET A 521 10.73 14.81 17.71
CA MET A 521 12.13 14.34 17.82
C MET A 521 13.18 15.35 17.34
N MET A 522 12.88 16.20 16.34
CA MET A 522 13.83 17.22 15.87
C MET A 522 14.24 18.20 16.97
N GLY A 523 15.53 18.55 17.00
CA GLY A 523 16.10 19.49 17.98
C GLY A 523 16.29 18.92 19.39
N LYS A 524 16.04 17.61 19.61
CA LYS A 524 16.26 16.93 20.89
C LYS A 524 17.30 15.83 20.69
N ALA A 525 18.29 15.78 21.57
CA ALA A 525 19.29 14.70 21.54
C ALA A 525 18.59 13.34 21.75
N PRO A 526 18.80 12.35 20.85
CA PRO A 526 18.31 11.00 21.07
C PRO A 526 18.82 10.45 22.40
N SER A 527 17.95 9.82 23.20
CA SER A 527 18.33 9.29 24.51
C SER A 527 18.79 7.83 24.47
N SER A 528 18.61 7.14 23.34
CA SER A 528 18.91 5.72 23.17
C SER A 528 19.45 5.44 21.77
N MET A 529 20.17 4.32 21.62
CA MET A 529 20.63 3.89 20.29
C MET A 529 19.46 3.54 19.38
N HIS A 530 18.36 3.03 19.92
CA HIS A 530 17.14 2.75 19.15
C HIS A 530 16.55 4.03 18.53
N GLN A 531 16.54 5.16 19.24
CA GLN A 531 16.10 6.44 18.67
C GLN A 531 17.03 6.92 17.55
N VAL A 532 18.34 6.74 17.69
CA VAL A 532 19.32 7.06 16.62
C VAL A 532 19.02 6.22 15.38
N LEU A 533 18.88 4.90 15.54
CA LEU A 533 18.49 4.02 14.44
C LEU A 533 17.21 4.51 13.78
N LEU A 534 16.18 4.78 14.57
CA LEU A 534 14.89 5.20 14.05
C LEU A 534 14.98 6.45 13.17
N LEU A 535 15.78 7.43 13.57
CA LEU A 535 16.05 8.64 12.79
C LEU A 535 16.89 8.35 11.54
N GLU A 536 17.84 7.41 11.58
CA GLU A 536 18.55 6.92 10.40
C GLU A 536 17.57 6.28 9.38
N ALA A 537 16.68 5.38 9.81
CA ALA A 537 15.68 4.74 8.94
C ALA A 537 14.75 5.76 8.29
N TYR A 538 14.36 6.76 9.06
CA TYR A 538 13.56 7.86 8.58
C TYR A 538 14.32 8.68 7.54
N SER A 539 15.59 9.03 7.81
CA SER A 539 16.42 9.79 6.87
C SER A 539 16.55 9.07 5.52
N PHE A 540 16.82 7.76 5.56
CA PHE A 540 16.90 6.91 4.38
C PHE A 540 15.61 6.97 3.55
N ARG A 541 14.45 6.73 4.19
CA ARG A 541 13.15 6.75 3.50
C ARG A 541 12.79 8.13 2.97
N ALA A 542 13.10 9.19 3.72
CA ALA A 542 12.85 10.57 3.30
C ALA A 542 13.65 10.94 2.05
N VAL A 543 14.94 10.56 2.00
CA VAL A 543 15.82 10.83 0.85
C VAL A 543 15.41 10.00 -0.37
N HIS A 544 15.23 8.68 -0.21
CA HIS A 544 14.86 7.77 -1.30
C HIS A 544 13.56 8.18 -2.01
N ASN A 545 12.56 8.60 -1.23
CA ASN A 545 11.26 8.97 -1.79
C ASN A 545 11.21 10.43 -2.29
N ARG A 546 12.16 11.31 -1.93
CA ARG A 546 12.10 12.75 -2.25
C ARG A 546 12.04 13.05 -3.75
N LEU A 547 12.68 12.22 -4.57
CA LEU A 547 12.68 12.33 -6.03
C LEU A 547 11.28 12.09 -6.62
N PHE A 548 10.55 11.12 -6.08
CA PHE A 548 9.27 10.67 -6.61
C PHE A 548 8.08 11.39 -5.96
N GLN A 549 8.22 11.77 -4.69
CA GLN A 549 7.19 12.42 -3.88
C GLN A 549 7.73 13.73 -3.32
N PRO A 550 7.31 14.89 -3.86
CA PRO A 550 7.75 16.13 -3.30
C PRO A 550 7.05 16.44 -1.98
N PHE A 551 7.85 16.86 -0.99
CA PHE A 551 7.37 17.29 0.33
C PHE A 551 7.68 18.77 0.53
N PRO A 552 6.79 19.69 0.11
CA PRO A 552 7.04 21.14 0.21
C PRO A 552 7.21 21.63 1.65
N SER A 553 6.74 20.87 2.63
CA SER A 553 6.85 21.19 4.06
C SER A 553 8.27 20.97 4.62
N LEU A 554 9.14 20.25 3.92
CA LEU A 554 10.51 20.00 4.36
C LEU A 554 11.45 21.05 3.75
N PRO A 555 12.19 21.81 4.59
CA PRO A 555 13.14 22.81 4.12
C PRO A 555 14.35 22.19 3.42
N TYR A 556 15.10 23.01 2.70
CA TYR A 556 16.29 22.60 1.94
C TYR A 556 17.36 21.90 2.80
N ASP A 557 17.58 22.38 4.02
CA ASP A 557 18.58 21.88 4.98
C ASP A 557 18.02 20.84 5.97
N TYR A 558 16.89 20.21 5.64
CA TYR A 558 16.19 19.33 6.57
C TYR A 558 17.01 18.10 7.02
N ILE A 559 17.69 17.43 6.08
CA ILE A 559 18.49 16.23 6.38
C ILE A 559 19.76 16.60 7.16
N GLU A 560 20.42 17.69 6.80
CA GLU A 560 21.53 18.27 7.58
C GLU A 560 21.12 18.51 9.05
N ARG A 561 20.02 19.23 9.30
CA ARG A 561 19.51 19.46 10.67
C ARG A 561 19.11 18.18 11.41
N LEU A 562 18.63 17.17 10.68
CA LEU A 562 18.30 15.87 11.26
C LEU A 562 19.58 15.15 11.74
N TYR A 563 20.66 15.22 10.97
CA TYR A 563 21.95 14.67 11.34
C TYR A 563 22.59 15.42 12.50
N GLU A 564 22.50 16.76 12.51
CA GLU A 564 22.88 17.57 13.67
C GLU A 564 22.09 17.17 14.92
N THR A 565 20.78 16.95 14.80
CA THR A 565 19.92 16.49 15.91
C THR A 565 20.42 15.16 16.48
N MET A 566 20.80 14.21 15.62
CA MET A 566 21.35 12.93 16.06
C MET A 566 22.70 13.07 16.76
N CYS A 567 23.45 14.15 16.53
CA CYS A 567 24.77 14.40 17.11
C CYS A 567 24.75 15.42 18.26
N LEU A 568 23.58 15.83 18.74
CA LEU A 568 23.48 16.78 19.86
C LEU A 568 24.14 16.24 21.15
N PRO A 569 24.67 17.11 22.03
CA PRO A 569 25.23 16.70 23.31
C PRO A 569 24.27 15.81 24.11
N GLY A 570 24.78 14.70 24.65
CA GLY A 570 23.97 13.70 25.34
C GLY A 570 23.42 12.58 24.46
N SER A 571 23.54 12.69 23.13
CA SER A 571 23.22 11.60 22.22
C SER A 571 24.23 10.45 22.32
N PRO A 572 23.79 9.18 22.20
CA PRO A 572 24.69 8.04 22.00
C PRO A 572 25.56 8.17 20.74
N ARG A 573 25.16 9.03 19.80
CA ARG A 573 25.86 9.33 18.55
C ARG A 573 26.51 10.70 18.65
N GLN A 574 27.81 10.78 18.37
CA GLN A 574 28.57 12.04 18.42
C GLN A 574 28.92 12.58 17.04
N ASP A 575 28.86 11.74 16.00
CA ASP A 575 29.14 12.12 14.62
C ASP A 575 28.54 11.10 13.64
N MET A 576 28.13 11.56 12.45
CA MET A 576 27.55 10.74 11.36
C MET A 576 28.57 10.35 10.27
N THR A 577 29.76 10.95 10.23
CA THR A 577 30.68 10.88 9.08
C THR A 577 31.97 10.10 9.34
N ILE A 578 32.65 10.40 10.45
CA ILE A 578 33.85 9.75 10.96
C ILE A 578 33.50 8.37 11.51
N ASN A 579 32.43 8.27 12.32
CA ASN A 579 32.00 7.02 12.95
C ASN A 579 30.94 6.27 12.12
N TRP A 580 31.11 6.24 10.80
CA TRP A 580 30.21 5.59 9.84
C TRP A 580 29.96 4.11 10.19
N ARG A 581 30.93 3.43 10.81
CA ARG A 581 30.80 2.04 11.25
C ARG A 581 29.71 1.79 12.27
N LYS A 582 29.22 2.81 12.97
CA LYS A 582 28.05 2.62 13.84
C LYS A 582 26.77 3.20 13.25
N CYS A 583 26.74 3.55 11.97
CA CYS A 583 25.56 4.02 11.24
C CYS A 583 25.05 2.91 10.30
N PRO A 584 24.29 1.91 10.78
CA PRO A 584 23.97 0.70 10.02
C PRO A 584 23.13 0.96 8.76
N TRP A 585 22.36 2.04 8.72
CA TRP A 585 21.46 2.34 7.58
C TRP A 585 22.01 3.38 6.63
N VAL A 586 22.75 4.34 7.16
CA VAL A 586 23.27 5.46 6.36
C VAL A 586 24.75 5.24 6.01
N GLY A 587 25.53 4.64 6.92
CA GLY A 587 26.94 4.33 6.71
C GLY A 587 27.75 5.53 6.20
N MET A 588 28.59 5.28 5.20
CA MET A 588 29.39 6.32 4.54
C MET A 588 28.56 7.26 3.64
N CYS A 589 27.26 7.02 3.47
CA CYS A 589 26.41 7.79 2.56
C CYS A 589 25.82 9.06 3.19
N ALA A 590 26.06 9.35 4.48
CA ALA A 590 25.38 10.44 5.20
C ALA A 590 25.49 11.79 4.48
N SER A 591 26.70 12.24 4.16
CA SER A 591 26.87 13.52 3.45
C SER A 591 26.26 13.50 2.03
N LEU A 592 26.25 12.34 1.36
CA LEU A 592 25.63 12.17 0.04
C LEU A 592 24.10 12.18 0.10
N PHE A 593 23.50 11.67 1.17
CA PHE A 593 22.05 11.71 1.39
C PHE A 593 21.54 13.14 1.54
N ASP A 594 22.25 13.98 2.31
CA ASP A 594 21.95 15.40 2.41
C ASP A 594 22.04 16.09 1.04
N MET A 595 23.12 15.85 0.30
CA MET A 595 23.29 16.41 -1.05
C MET A 595 22.19 15.92 -2.02
N ALA A 596 21.86 14.63 -2.01
CA ALA A 596 20.80 14.05 -2.85
C ALA A 596 19.43 14.65 -2.53
N PHE A 597 19.12 14.84 -1.24
CA PHE A 597 17.89 15.49 -0.80
C PHE A 597 17.80 16.93 -1.32
N LYS A 598 18.87 17.70 -1.18
CA LYS A 598 18.98 19.09 -1.67
C LYS A 598 18.86 19.18 -3.19
N LEU A 599 19.48 18.26 -3.93
CA LEU A 599 19.31 18.17 -5.39
C LEU A 599 17.86 17.88 -5.78
N CYS A 600 17.20 16.92 -5.13
CA CYS A 600 15.78 16.65 -5.38
C CYS A 600 14.87 17.83 -5.02
N TRP A 601 15.23 18.62 -4.00
CA TRP A 601 14.53 19.85 -3.64
C TRP A 601 14.67 20.93 -4.72
N LEU A 602 15.87 21.08 -5.31
CA LEU A 602 16.12 22.02 -6.41
C LEU A 602 15.45 21.58 -7.71
N ARG A 603 15.38 20.27 -7.99
CA ARG A 603 14.65 19.71 -9.15
C ARG A 603 13.22 20.24 -9.23
N ASP A 604 12.51 20.31 -8.10
CA ASP A 604 11.12 20.77 -8.04
C ASP A 604 10.95 22.26 -8.41
N ARG A 605 12.07 23.00 -8.58
CA ARG A 605 12.14 24.45 -8.81
C ARG A 605 12.76 24.81 -10.14
N LEU A 606 12.88 23.86 -11.05
CA LEU A 606 13.32 24.14 -12.41
C LEU A 606 12.35 25.11 -13.13
N PRO A 607 12.86 26.02 -13.98
CA PRO A 607 14.28 26.27 -14.25
C PRO A 607 14.97 27.02 -13.09
N LEU A 608 16.21 26.63 -12.77
CA LEU A 608 16.96 27.22 -11.66
C LEU A 608 17.40 28.65 -11.99
N GLN A 609 17.16 29.58 -11.06
CA GLN A 609 17.54 30.99 -11.19
C GLN A 609 17.95 31.57 -9.82
N GLY A 610 18.72 32.66 -9.83
CA GLY A 610 19.10 33.39 -8.62
C GLY A 610 19.77 32.47 -7.58
N LYS A 611 19.23 32.47 -6.35
CA LYS A 611 19.76 31.65 -5.25
C LYS A 611 19.74 30.15 -5.55
N ASP A 612 18.66 29.64 -6.16
CA ASP A 612 18.52 28.20 -6.43
C ASP A 612 19.60 27.72 -7.42
N LEU A 613 20.02 28.55 -8.37
CA LEU A 613 21.15 28.24 -9.28
C LEU A 613 22.50 28.29 -8.55
N ILE A 614 22.72 29.28 -7.68
CA ILE A 614 23.94 29.38 -6.87
C ILE A 614 24.08 28.15 -5.96
N ASP A 615 22.99 27.74 -5.31
CA ASP A 615 22.95 26.57 -4.44
C ASP A 615 23.22 25.29 -5.24
N ALA A 616 22.68 25.15 -6.45
CA ALA A 616 22.97 24.00 -7.33
C ALA A 616 24.44 23.92 -7.76
N ILE A 617 25.06 25.06 -8.12
CA ILE A 617 26.49 25.13 -8.47
C ILE A 617 27.36 24.79 -7.26
N SER A 618 27.02 25.34 -6.09
CA SER A 618 27.71 25.04 -4.83
C SER A 618 27.63 23.56 -4.48
N LEU A 619 26.46 22.93 -4.61
CA LEU A 619 26.29 21.49 -4.43
C LEU A 619 27.14 20.70 -5.42
N SER A 620 27.14 21.08 -6.70
CA SER A 620 27.96 20.41 -7.73
C SER A 620 29.45 20.41 -7.35
N THR A 621 29.97 21.57 -6.90
CA THR A 621 31.36 21.67 -6.41
C THR A 621 31.60 20.81 -5.17
N ARG A 622 30.65 20.79 -4.22
CA ARG A 622 30.75 19.93 -3.02
C ARG A 622 30.76 18.44 -3.38
N ILE A 623 29.94 18.02 -4.34
CA ILE A 623 29.88 16.63 -4.82
C ILE A 623 31.22 16.26 -5.46
N MET A 624 31.74 17.06 -6.42
CA MET A 624 33.02 16.78 -7.07
C MET A 624 34.21 16.67 -6.09
N ASN A 625 34.16 17.44 -5.00
CA ASN A 625 35.18 17.43 -3.96
C ASN A 625 34.94 16.40 -2.86
N TRP A 626 33.83 15.65 -2.91
CA TRP A 626 33.55 14.61 -1.92
C TRP A 626 34.62 13.51 -1.96
N ARG A 627 34.99 13.02 -0.78
CA ARG A 627 35.91 11.89 -0.60
C ARG A 627 35.30 10.93 0.40
N ALA A 628 35.52 9.64 0.18
CA ALA A 628 35.08 8.64 1.12
C ALA A 628 35.84 8.80 2.46
N PRO A 629 35.21 8.53 3.62
CA PRO A 629 35.87 8.59 4.92
C PRO A 629 37.04 7.62 5.10
N VAL A 630 37.15 6.61 4.22
CA VAL A 630 38.19 5.58 4.22
C VAL A 630 38.68 5.38 2.79
N GLU A 631 40.00 5.22 2.62
CA GLU A 631 40.61 4.88 1.34
C GLU A 631 40.44 3.38 1.03
N ALA A 632 40.16 3.04 -0.24
CA ALA A 632 40.11 1.65 -0.65
C ALA A 632 41.53 1.06 -0.66
N PRO A 633 41.76 -0.17 -0.15
CA PRO A 633 42.99 -0.89 -0.41
C PRO A 633 43.23 -1.02 -1.93
N GLU A 634 44.49 -0.95 -2.39
CA GLU A 634 44.84 -1.03 -3.82
C GLU A 634 44.41 -2.37 -4.44
N ASP A 635 44.46 -3.46 -3.68
CA ASP A 635 44.07 -4.81 -4.11
C ASP A 635 42.63 -5.14 -3.68
N LEU A 636 41.67 -4.80 -4.54
CA LEU A 636 40.23 -5.00 -4.31
C LEU A 636 39.76 -6.48 -4.28
N PHE A 637 40.63 -7.45 -4.57
CA PHE A 637 40.22 -8.82 -4.93
C PHE A 637 41.00 -9.96 -4.25
N ASP A 638 41.79 -9.72 -3.21
CA ASP A 638 42.35 -10.83 -2.42
C ASP A 638 41.31 -11.39 -1.42
N VAL A 639 40.19 -11.88 -1.96
CA VAL A 639 39.11 -12.54 -1.22
C VAL A 639 39.59 -13.91 -0.71
N ASP A 640 40.60 -14.50 -1.36
CA ASP A 640 41.20 -15.78 -0.99
C ASP A 640 42.03 -15.70 0.31
N SER A 641 42.54 -14.53 0.69
CA SER A 641 43.27 -14.33 1.95
C SER A 641 42.39 -14.32 3.20
N GLY A 642 41.06 -14.17 3.07
CA GLY A 642 40.14 -14.08 4.22
C GLY A 642 40.35 -12.85 5.13
N THR A 643 41.14 -11.85 4.72
CA THR A 643 41.51 -10.69 5.54
C THR A 643 40.76 -9.39 5.19
N ALA A 644 40.01 -9.35 4.09
CA ALA A 644 39.34 -8.12 3.61
C ALA A 644 38.03 -7.83 4.37
N ASP A 645 37.91 -6.63 4.93
CA ASP A 645 36.68 -6.15 5.58
C ASP A 645 35.56 -5.94 4.55
N THR A 646 34.80 -7.02 4.32
CA THR A 646 33.69 -7.05 3.36
C THR A 646 32.59 -6.03 3.73
N PHE A 647 32.38 -5.76 5.02
CA PHE A 647 31.39 -4.78 5.48
C PHE A 647 31.79 -3.35 5.08
N MET A 648 33.06 -2.99 5.30
CA MET A 648 33.63 -1.73 4.84
C MET A 648 33.50 -1.60 3.31
N MET A 649 33.85 -2.64 2.57
CA MET A 649 33.81 -2.61 1.10
C MET A 649 32.39 -2.39 0.56
N LYS A 650 31.39 -3.09 1.12
CA LYS A 650 29.96 -2.88 0.77
C LYS A 650 29.51 -1.44 1.03
N ASN A 651 29.91 -0.86 2.16
CA ASN A 651 29.58 0.54 2.50
C ASN A 651 30.26 1.54 1.54
N LEU A 652 31.53 1.30 1.21
CA LEU A 652 32.29 2.14 0.30
C LEU A 652 31.71 2.11 -1.12
N LEU A 653 31.37 0.93 -1.63
CA LEU A 653 30.72 0.77 -2.93
C LEU A 653 29.33 1.42 -2.94
N SER A 654 28.56 1.31 -1.85
CA SER A 654 27.28 2.01 -1.71
C SER A 654 27.47 3.53 -1.78
N ALA A 655 28.46 4.08 -1.06
CA ALA A 655 28.78 5.49 -1.11
C ALA A 655 29.21 5.93 -2.52
N LYS A 656 30.00 5.12 -3.23
CA LYS A 656 30.37 5.38 -4.63
C LYS A 656 29.15 5.40 -5.56
N ALA A 657 28.20 4.48 -5.40
CA ALA A 657 26.97 4.48 -6.19
C ALA A 657 26.14 5.76 -5.96
N TRP A 658 25.98 6.17 -4.69
CA TRP A 658 25.31 7.42 -4.32
C TRP A 658 26.04 8.67 -4.83
N TYR A 659 27.37 8.67 -4.79
CA TYR A 659 28.20 9.72 -5.37
C TYR A 659 27.93 9.88 -6.87
N TYR A 660 27.97 8.79 -7.64
CA TYR A 660 27.64 8.84 -9.07
C TYR A 660 26.20 9.29 -9.32
N GLY A 661 25.24 8.83 -8.51
CA GLY A 661 23.84 9.29 -8.61
C GLY A 661 23.69 10.80 -8.34
N CYS A 662 24.38 11.33 -7.33
CA CYS A 662 24.41 12.77 -7.03
C CYS A 662 25.06 13.57 -8.15
N LEU A 663 26.18 13.07 -8.69
CA LEU A 663 26.89 13.70 -9.81
C LEU A 663 26.01 13.74 -11.06
N PHE A 664 25.36 12.64 -11.39
CA PHE A 664 24.42 12.51 -12.51
C PHE A 664 23.25 13.50 -12.37
N LEU A 665 22.58 13.51 -11.22
CA LEU A 665 21.46 14.39 -10.98
C LEU A 665 21.89 15.86 -10.98
N SER A 666 23.01 16.20 -10.35
CA SER A 666 23.56 17.55 -10.35
C SER A 666 23.83 18.07 -11.77
N HIS A 667 24.47 17.25 -12.61
CA HIS A 667 24.73 17.60 -14.02
C HIS A 667 23.43 17.81 -14.79
N LYS A 668 22.45 16.91 -14.62
CA LYS A 668 21.14 17.03 -15.29
C LYS A 668 20.38 18.29 -14.89
N LEU A 669 20.45 18.69 -13.62
CA LEU A 669 19.76 19.90 -13.14
C LEU A 669 20.41 21.19 -13.62
N LEU A 670 21.74 21.21 -13.78
CA LEU A 670 22.47 22.35 -14.34
C LEU A 670 22.32 22.44 -15.86
N ASN A 671 22.09 21.31 -16.53
CA ASN A 671 21.93 21.21 -17.98
C ASN A 671 20.59 20.56 -18.38
N PRO A 672 19.43 21.13 -17.99
CA PRO A 672 18.13 20.47 -18.16
C PRO A 672 17.68 20.31 -19.61
N SER A 673 18.32 21.02 -20.55
CA SER A 673 18.04 20.94 -21.99
C SER A 673 18.81 19.82 -22.70
N ASN A 674 19.83 19.26 -22.06
CA ASN A 674 20.58 18.15 -22.63
C ASN A 674 19.71 16.89 -22.56
N GLY A 675 19.46 16.26 -23.72
CA GLY A 675 18.62 15.07 -23.82
C GLY A 675 19.29 13.79 -23.33
N PRO A 676 18.75 12.60 -23.67
CA PRO A 676 19.27 11.32 -23.20
C PRO A 676 20.66 10.95 -23.76
N PHE A 677 21.13 11.63 -24.81
CA PHE A 677 22.45 11.41 -25.42
C PHE A 677 23.55 12.34 -24.87
N ASP A 678 23.35 12.95 -23.70
CA ASP A 678 24.38 13.74 -23.03
C ASP A 678 25.62 12.85 -22.73
N PRO A 679 26.81 13.17 -23.30
CA PRO A 679 28.00 12.34 -23.17
C PRO A 679 28.51 12.24 -21.72
N ASP A 680 28.32 13.27 -20.90
CA ASP A 680 28.76 13.27 -19.51
C ASP A 680 27.85 12.34 -18.68
N LEU A 681 26.54 12.40 -18.89
CA LEU A 681 25.59 11.50 -18.23
C LEU A 681 25.83 10.03 -18.61
N ILE A 682 26.08 9.75 -19.89
CA ILE A 682 26.42 8.38 -20.36
C ILE A 682 27.73 7.91 -19.71
N THR A 683 28.72 8.79 -19.62
CA THR A 683 30.01 8.47 -19.01
C THR A 683 29.86 8.14 -17.52
N ILE A 684 29.13 8.97 -16.77
CA ILE A 684 28.83 8.75 -15.35
C ILE A 684 28.07 7.43 -15.16
N SER A 685 27.06 7.17 -16.01
CA SER A 685 26.30 5.91 -16.01
C SER A 685 27.21 4.70 -16.18
N ARG A 686 28.06 4.69 -17.21
CA ARG A 686 28.96 3.56 -17.50
C ARG A 686 30.04 3.34 -16.43
N GLN A 687 30.57 4.42 -15.86
CA GLN A 687 31.53 4.33 -14.75
C GLN A 687 30.93 3.63 -13.52
N SER A 688 29.62 3.75 -13.31
CA SER A 688 28.93 3.09 -12.20
C SER A 688 28.79 1.58 -12.37
N HIS A 689 28.89 1.01 -13.58
CA HIS A 689 28.71 -0.43 -13.81
C HIS A 689 29.67 -1.27 -12.98
N LYS A 690 30.94 -0.85 -12.90
CA LYS A 690 31.97 -1.54 -12.10
C LYS A 690 31.57 -1.60 -10.62
N VAL A 691 30.91 -0.57 -10.10
CA VAL A 691 30.42 -0.53 -8.71
C VAL A 691 29.36 -1.60 -8.49
N PHE A 692 28.39 -1.73 -9.39
CA PHE A 692 27.32 -2.73 -9.25
C PHE A 692 27.81 -4.16 -9.47
N GLN A 693 28.73 -4.39 -10.40
CA GLN A 693 29.39 -5.68 -10.59
C GLN A 693 30.15 -6.12 -9.33
N GLN A 694 30.94 -5.20 -8.73
CA GLN A 694 31.66 -5.49 -7.49
C GLN A 694 30.71 -5.70 -6.31
N MET A 695 29.59 -4.98 -6.27
CA MET A 695 28.57 -5.17 -5.23
C MET A 695 27.92 -6.55 -5.31
N ASP A 696 27.64 -7.03 -6.53
CA ASP A 696 27.06 -8.35 -6.78
C ASP A 696 28.00 -9.47 -6.30
N LEU A 697 29.29 -9.38 -6.65
CA LEU A 697 30.33 -10.32 -6.18
C LEU A 697 30.43 -10.41 -4.65
N LEU A 698 30.18 -9.31 -3.94
CA LEU A 698 30.22 -9.27 -2.47
C LEU A 698 28.89 -9.69 -1.82
N ASN A 699 27.87 -10.05 -2.61
CA ASN A 699 26.49 -10.21 -2.13
C ASN A 699 26.08 -8.99 -1.27
N GLY A 700 26.34 -7.78 -1.76
CA GLY A 700 26.12 -6.52 -1.05
C GLY A 700 24.91 -5.72 -1.55
N ALA A 701 24.22 -6.19 -2.59
CA ALA A 701 23.08 -5.51 -3.17
C ALA A 701 21.94 -5.37 -2.15
N SER A 702 21.34 -4.18 -2.05
CA SER A 702 20.30 -3.86 -1.08
C SER A 702 19.37 -2.75 -1.56
N ALA A 703 18.25 -2.57 -0.88
CA ALA A 703 17.31 -1.48 -1.17
C ALA A 703 17.97 -0.08 -1.19
N LEU A 704 19.10 0.09 -0.50
CA LEU A 704 19.89 1.32 -0.51
C LEU A 704 20.29 1.76 -1.92
N LEU A 705 20.52 0.81 -2.82
CA LEU A 705 21.06 1.04 -4.16
C LEU A 705 19.98 1.29 -5.21
N LEU A 706 18.70 1.08 -4.91
CA LEU A 706 17.64 1.23 -5.92
C LEU A 706 17.52 2.66 -6.44
N TRP A 707 17.77 3.66 -5.60
CA TRP A 707 17.78 5.07 -6.01
C TRP A 707 18.93 5.40 -6.99
N PRO A 708 20.21 5.11 -6.67
CA PRO A 708 21.29 5.34 -7.63
C PRO A 708 21.17 4.45 -8.88
N ILE A 709 20.75 3.18 -8.75
CA ILE A 709 20.53 2.29 -9.90
C ILE A 709 19.49 2.88 -10.85
N PHE A 710 18.36 3.37 -10.33
CA PHE A 710 17.34 4.03 -11.14
C PHE A 710 17.92 5.22 -11.89
N LEU A 711 18.50 6.19 -11.17
CA LEU A 711 19.01 7.42 -11.79
C LEU A 711 20.07 7.14 -12.86
N LEU A 712 21.07 6.33 -12.51
CA LEU A 712 22.17 6.00 -13.41
C LEU A 712 21.67 5.18 -14.61
N GLY A 713 20.73 4.26 -14.38
CA GLY A 713 20.10 3.47 -15.44
C GLY A 713 19.33 4.30 -16.46
N THR A 714 18.85 5.49 -16.12
CA THR A 714 18.27 6.40 -17.11
C THR A 714 19.29 6.92 -18.15
N GLY A 715 20.59 6.84 -17.84
CA GLY A 715 21.69 7.14 -18.76
C GLY A 715 22.10 5.96 -19.66
N ALA A 716 21.47 4.80 -19.53
CA ALA A 716 21.75 3.62 -20.33
C ALA A 716 21.14 3.74 -21.74
N VAL A 717 21.99 4.00 -22.73
CA VAL A 717 21.56 4.23 -24.13
C VAL A 717 21.67 2.99 -25.02
N THR A 718 22.48 1.99 -24.63
CA THR A 718 22.63 0.74 -25.38
C THR A 718 21.91 -0.42 -24.69
N PRO A 719 21.46 -1.45 -25.43
CA PRO A 719 20.85 -2.63 -24.82
C PRO A 719 21.76 -3.33 -23.78
N ALA A 720 23.08 -3.31 -24.01
CA ALA A 720 24.06 -3.84 -23.07
C ALA A 720 24.10 -3.03 -21.76
N ASP A 721 24.09 -1.69 -21.86
CA ASP A 721 24.01 -0.81 -20.69
C ASP A 721 22.69 -1.06 -19.93
N GLN A 722 21.55 -1.15 -20.65
CA GLN A 722 20.23 -1.39 -20.04
C GLN A 722 20.18 -2.73 -19.31
N THR A 723 20.74 -3.78 -19.91
CA THR A 723 20.82 -5.12 -19.30
C THR A 723 21.63 -5.10 -18.01
N ALA A 724 22.74 -4.35 -17.98
CA ALA A 724 23.56 -4.22 -16.77
C ALA A 724 22.77 -3.60 -15.61
N PHE A 725 21.95 -2.59 -15.86
CA PHE A 725 21.09 -1.98 -14.83
C PHE A 725 19.91 -2.86 -14.45
N SER A 726 19.29 -3.57 -15.39
CA SER A 726 18.26 -4.57 -15.06
C SER A 726 18.80 -5.64 -14.12
N ASN A 727 20.02 -6.15 -14.39
CA ASN A 727 20.68 -7.11 -13.50
C ASN A 727 20.98 -6.51 -12.12
N ALA A 728 21.40 -5.24 -12.06
CA ALA A 728 21.62 -4.54 -10.79
C ALA A 728 20.32 -4.35 -9.98
N VAL A 729 19.17 -4.13 -10.64
CA VAL A 729 17.86 -4.11 -9.95
C VAL A 729 17.53 -5.50 -9.40
N VAL A 730 17.72 -6.55 -10.21
CA VAL A 730 17.43 -7.94 -9.81
C VAL A 730 18.31 -8.38 -8.62
N SER A 731 19.59 -8.01 -8.59
CA SER A 731 20.46 -8.36 -7.46
C SER A 731 20.02 -7.75 -6.13
N CYS A 732 19.26 -6.65 -6.17
CA CYS A 732 18.67 -6.03 -4.97
C CYS A 732 17.41 -6.77 -4.46
N ALA A 733 16.80 -7.66 -5.25
CA ALA A 733 15.52 -8.28 -4.93
C ALA A 733 15.48 -9.11 -3.65
N PRO A 734 16.53 -9.89 -3.27
CA PRO A 734 16.53 -10.65 -2.02
C PRO A 734 16.45 -9.77 -0.76
N ARG A 735 16.85 -8.49 -0.86
CA ARG A 735 16.92 -7.54 0.26
C ARG A 735 16.04 -6.30 0.05
N SER A 736 15.02 -6.44 -0.81
CA SER A 736 14.10 -5.36 -1.15
C SER A 736 12.68 -5.90 -1.27
N GLY A 737 11.69 -5.03 -1.07
CA GLY A 737 10.29 -5.40 -1.29
C GLY A 737 10.00 -5.67 -2.77
N PRO A 738 9.26 -6.74 -3.14
CA PRO A 738 9.00 -7.09 -4.54
C PRO A 738 8.27 -5.99 -5.30
N GLY A 739 7.33 -5.28 -4.66
CA GLY A 739 6.69 -4.12 -5.29
C GLY A 739 7.68 -2.99 -5.62
N THR A 740 8.73 -2.79 -4.81
CA THR A 740 9.74 -1.74 -5.07
C THR A 740 10.65 -2.12 -6.24
N ILE A 741 11.02 -3.40 -6.33
CA ILE A 741 11.75 -3.95 -7.48
C ILE A 741 10.93 -3.74 -8.76
N GLN A 742 9.66 -4.19 -8.76
CA GLN A 742 8.77 -4.07 -9.91
C GLN A 742 8.63 -2.63 -10.39
N ARG A 743 8.38 -1.67 -9.48
CA ARG A 743 8.25 -0.25 -9.84
C ARG A 743 9.55 0.32 -10.41
N THR A 744 10.69 -0.03 -9.83
CA THR A 744 12.00 0.44 -10.31
C THR A 744 12.27 -0.09 -11.73
N THR A 745 12.01 -1.38 -11.95
CA THR A 745 12.11 -2.02 -13.27
C THR A 745 11.18 -1.35 -14.29
N GLN A 746 9.90 -1.17 -13.95
CA GLN A 746 8.93 -0.51 -14.83
C GLN A 746 9.34 0.92 -15.19
N LEU A 747 9.85 1.68 -14.23
CA LEU A 747 10.27 3.06 -14.47
C LEU A 747 11.50 3.16 -15.38
N LEU A 748 12.45 2.23 -15.24
CA LEU A 748 13.59 2.11 -16.17
C LEU A 748 13.11 1.71 -17.58
N HIS A 749 12.22 0.73 -17.70
CA HIS A 749 11.65 0.37 -19.00
C HIS A 749 10.90 1.55 -19.64
N TRP A 750 10.18 2.36 -18.85
CA TRP A 750 9.58 3.59 -19.33
C TRP A 750 10.61 4.61 -19.80
N ALA A 751 11.75 4.72 -19.11
CA ALA A 751 12.83 5.58 -19.55
C ALA A 751 13.39 5.12 -20.90
N TRP A 752 13.50 3.81 -21.12
CA TRP A 752 14.10 3.21 -22.33
C TRP A 752 13.11 2.96 -23.47
N ALA A 753 11.81 3.08 -23.22
CA ALA A 753 10.78 2.77 -24.19
C ALA A 753 10.87 3.72 -25.41
N PRO A 754 10.80 3.17 -26.64
CA PRO A 754 10.84 3.98 -27.84
C PRO A 754 9.57 4.85 -27.94
N ASP A 755 9.75 6.12 -28.29
CA ASP A 755 8.71 7.11 -28.46
C ASP A 755 9.03 7.98 -29.69
N SER A 756 8.25 7.80 -30.75
CA SER A 756 8.43 8.51 -32.03
C SER A 756 8.11 10.00 -31.95
N ASP A 757 7.36 10.43 -30.92
CA ASP A 757 7.00 11.83 -30.73
C ASP A 757 8.16 12.62 -30.09
N LEU A 758 9.15 11.93 -29.51
CA LEU A 758 10.35 12.53 -28.94
C LEU A 758 11.46 12.63 -29.99
N LYS A 759 12.12 13.79 -30.05
CA LYS A 759 13.26 14.03 -30.95
C LYS A 759 14.40 13.00 -30.79
N ALA A 760 14.62 12.52 -29.57
CA ALA A 760 15.66 11.54 -29.26
C ALA A 760 15.20 10.08 -29.42
N GLY A 761 13.91 9.84 -29.69
CA GLY A 761 13.33 8.50 -29.86
C GLY A 761 13.01 7.75 -28.57
N PHE A 762 13.36 8.27 -27.39
CA PHE A 762 13.00 7.76 -26.05
C PHE A 762 13.29 8.85 -25.00
N LEU A 763 12.86 8.66 -23.74
CA LEU A 763 13.06 9.65 -22.67
C LEU A 763 14.48 9.62 -22.07
N GLY A 764 15.00 8.44 -21.75
CA GLY A 764 16.25 8.24 -21.01
C GLY A 764 16.34 9.15 -19.80
N SER A 765 17.43 9.93 -19.70
CA SER A 765 17.68 10.84 -18.58
C SER A 765 16.66 11.98 -18.43
N ASP A 766 15.88 12.29 -19.47
CA ASP A 766 14.82 13.31 -19.40
C ASP A 766 13.68 12.91 -18.46
N ILE A 767 13.49 11.61 -18.20
CA ILE A 767 12.45 11.11 -17.28
C ILE A 767 12.60 11.71 -15.87
N ILE A 768 13.82 12.04 -15.45
CA ILE A 768 14.13 12.65 -14.15
C ILE A 768 13.39 14.00 -13.98
N LEU A 769 13.17 14.72 -15.08
CA LEU A 769 12.50 16.02 -15.08
C LEU A 769 10.97 15.88 -15.19
N ARG A 770 10.46 14.69 -15.54
CA ARG A 770 9.03 14.40 -15.77
C ARG A 770 8.31 14.01 -14.48
N THR A 771 7.93 15.03 -13.70
CA THR A 771 7.17 14.85 -12.45
C THR A 771 5.84 14.12 -12.66
N ASP A 772 5.20 14.31 -13.81
CA ASP A 772 3.97 13.63 -14.20
C ASP A 772 4.14 12.11 -14.37
N ILE A 773 5.32 11.66 -14.80
CA ILE A 773 5.66 10.24 -14.94
C ILE A 773 6.14 9.67 -13.60
N LEU A 774 7.11 10.34 -12.95
CA LEU A 774 7.68 9.87 -11.69
C LEU A 774 6.62 9.68 -10.58
N ARG A 775 5.55 10.49 -10.60
CA ARG A 775 4.44 10.35 -9.66
C ARG A 775 3.58 9.13 -9.93
N GLN A 776 3.37 8.69 -11.17
CA GLN A 776 2.46 7.57 -11.47
C GLN A 776 2.91 6.24 -10.84
N PHE A 777 4.21 6.06 -10.65
CA PHE A 777 4.76 4.84 -10.07
C PHE A 777 4.82 4.88 -8.54
N PHE A 778 4.73 6.07 -7.93
CA PHE A 778 4.99 6.24 -6.50
C PHE A 778 3.96 7.09 -5.75
N MET A 779 2.91 7.61 -6.41
CA MET A 779 1.75 8.32 -5.83
C MET A 779 0.46 7.78 -6.42
#